data_AF-A0A978TTX3-F1
#
_entry.id   AF-A0A978TTX3-F1
#
_cell.length_a   1.000
_cell.length_b   1.000
_cell.length_c   1.000
_cell.angle_alpha   90.00
_cell.angle_beta   90.00
_cell.angle_gamma   90.00
#
_symmetry.space_group_name_H-M   'P 1'
#
loop_
_entity.id
_entity.type
_entity.pdbx_description
1 polymer ?
#
loop_
_entity_poly.entity_id
_entity_poly.type
_entity_poly.pdbx_seq_one_letter_code
_entity_poly.pdbx_strand_id
1 'polypeptide(L)'
;MLKKLTFSVVALSLPLGLALPPRVCAQIVPDSTLPQPSTVTVEDALQRIAGGTQAGGNLFHSFDRFNVRAGETTYFDNAPSIDNIITRVTGGSPSAIDGLIRANGAANLFLVNPSGIVFGLGARLDIGGSFFATTADSLLFADGAEFNAAEPNGAGTGALPLLTINVPIGLQLGSNPGAIVNRSTGEGLQVQPGRTLALFGGNLFLEGGNLSAPQGRIELSSVAASGTVGILPADDADLTDGGAIALSGGAIVNASGLGGGTIRVRGGRVSLTEGSRLVADTVGDFDGAGIDIRSANLQMSDRSFISASTFGSGTGGDISIRANTLDITGTEPGRRVGELVTATFDPFNLKDGIYALSLGMGAGGNVVITADRATVRNGGSILTTPLALGTGGNLTFDTDVAEFATGSLIVTGSAGIGDSGDLTLSADRLRILEGTIVSSSPLNAGRGGNLTVRTRELELQGTPAGAAIPNGFFTSTLGTGAGGNLSVTTDRLVVEGGSQISASSSGAGTAGNLMIVANEIDLNGIAADGRFLSGVYASTSLLTVPGERGTASGGDLTVTANRLVVRDGAQISTATGNAGSAGDVRIHVAESVTVSGLATGVDRMVESVSFGIIGDGIVPSAIEANTRESGAAGDVYLQTAQLTVNDGAEVGVRGTNAGAAGNLDIKAGEIFLDNAGSLSASTIAGTGGNINLQASTIQLRNGSRIMTDANTRDGGNIAIDTNTLVAFENSDITANALQGRGGRVTINARGIFGTQFREALTPKSDITATSELGAAFSGVVELNTPDVQSAVGVVELEAQAIDPATLVTVSCRDYQGSELILTGRGGLPPDPTQPLSSDRPWQDLRFLEELPSTNNSSPVPSLSEALSPTPKPLVEATGWRINDRGQVELIAEVSSPVRSPLPNCQDRSMQASGNGSEKLPE
;
A
#
# COMPACT_ATOMS: atom_id res chain seq x y z
N MET A 1 -3.93 -32.14 73.29
CA MET A 1 -3.69 -33.12 74.39
C MET A 1 -2.33 -33.78 74.16
N LEU A 2 -1.61 -34.12 75.24
CA LEU A 2 -0.34 -34.83 75.18
C LEU A 2 -0.49 -36.26 74.63
N LYS A 3 0.54 -36.73 73.90
CA LYS A 3 1.26 -37.95 74.31
C LYS A 3 2.66 -38.00 73.71
N LYS A 4 3.67 -37.80 74.56
CA LYS A 4 5.02 -38.35 74.36
C LYS A 4 4.94 -39.86 74.52
N LEU A 5 5.72 -40.62 73.75
CA LEU A 5 6.28 -41.88 74.21
C LEU A 5 7.78 -41.89 73.92
N THR A 6 8.54 -42.65 74.70
CA THR A 6 9.99 -42.45 74.88
C THR A 6 10.73 -43.77 74.93
N PHE A 7 11.95 -43.76 74.39
CA PHE A 7 13.04 -44.74 74.60
C PHE A 7 12.81 -46.22 74.24
N SER A 8 13.68 -46.73 73.37
CA SER A 8 14.78 -47.58 73.87
C SER A 8 16.00 -47.49 72.95
N VAL A 9 17.19 -47.51 73.54
CA VAL A 9 18.48 -47.52 72.83
C VAL A 9 19.06 -48.92 72.94
N VAL A 10 19.40 -49.53 71.81
CA VAL A 10 20.31 -50.69 71.76
C VAL A 10 21.45 -50.32 70.82
N ALA A 11 22.65 -50.18 71.38
CA ALA A 11 23.86 -49.97 70.60
C ALA A 11 24.36 -51.31 70.05
N LEU A 12 24.54 -51.39 68.73
CA LEU A 12 25.30 -52.46 68.10
C LEU A 12 26.28 -51.84 67.09
N SER A 13 27.57 -52.11 67.28
CA SER A 13 28.65 -51.54 66.48
C SER A 13 28.85 -52.30 65.17
N LEU A 14 28.90 -51.60 64.04
CA LEU A 14 29.46 -52.05 62.75
C LEU A 14 30.11 -50.86 62.02
N PRO A 15 31.03 -51.07 61.05
CA PRO A 15 32.12 -50.14 60.77
C PRO A 15 31.78 -48.95 59.86
N LEU A 16 32.69 -47.97 59.91
CA LEU A 16 32.76 -46.77 59.09
C LEU A 16 32.93 -47.12 57.60
N GLY A 17 31.81 -47.25 56.88
CA GLY A 17 31.81 -47.40 55.42
C GLY A 17 32.04 -46.05 54.73
N LEU A 18 33.02 -45.97 53.81
CA LEU A 18 33.22 -44.79 52.97
C LEU A 18 31.95 -44.51 52.16
N ALA A 19 31.41 -43.30 52.27
CA ALA A 19 30.46 -42.79 51.31
C ALA A 19 31.19 -42.56 49.97
N LEU A 20 30.94 -43.43 48.99
CA LEU A 20 31.31 -43.18 47.60
C LEU A 20 30.62 -41.89 47.14
N PRO A 21 31.31 -40.97 46.43
CA PRO A 21 30.65 -39.83 45.82
C PRO A 21 29.60 -40.31 44.81
N PRO A 22 28.52 -39.54 44.58
CA PRO A 22 27.51 -39.89 43.60
C PRO A 22 28.18 -40.04 42.22
N ARG A 23 27.96 -41.18 41.56
CA ARG A 23 28.46 -41.41 40.21
C ARG A 23 27.82 -40.40 39.26
N VAL A 24 28.62 -39.44 38.79
CA VAL A 24 28.21 -38.54 37.70
C VAL A 24 27.98 -39.40 36.45
N CYS A 25 26.75 -39.43 35.94
CA CYS A 25 26.47 -40.08 34.67
C CYS A 25 27.24 -39.35 33.55
N ALA A 26 28.05 -40.09 32.80
CA ALA A 26 28.77 -39.59 31.64
C ALA A 26 27.78 -38.92 30.65
N GLN A 27 28.17 -37.74 30.15
CA GLN A 27 27.33 -36.94 29.27
C GLN A 27 27.56 -37.26 27.80
N ILE A 28 28.80 -37.63 27.45
CA ILE A 28 29.14 -38.22 26.16
C ILE A 28 29.50 -39.70 26.40
N VAL A 29 28.84 -40.59 25.67
CA VAL A 29 28.97 -42.05 25.79
C VAL A 29 29.21 -42.63 24.40
N PRO A 30 30.44 -43.10 24.08
CA PRO A 30 30.71 -43.83 22.86
C PRO A 30 29.86 -45.09 22.71
N ASP A 31 29.55 -45.44 21.47
CA ASP A 31 29.08 -46.77 21.10
C ASP A 31 30.20 -47.61 20.46
N SER A 32 29.86 -48.83 20.04
CA SER A 32 30.78 -49.79 19.40
C SER A 32 30.44 -50.08 17.93
N THR A 33 29.79 -49.15 17.23
CA THR A 33 29.28 -49.32 15.86
C THR A 33 30.28 -48.87 14.78
N LEU A 34 31.52 -48.56 15.19
CA LEU A 34 32.62 -48.16 14.32
C LEU A 34 33.79 -49.16 14.40
N PRO A 35 34.54 -49.41 13.30
CA PRO A 35 35.71 -50.28 13.29
C PRO A 35 36.81 -49.88 14.29
N GLN A 36 37.04 -48.58 14.45
CA GLN A 36 37.82 -47.95 15.51
C GLN A 36 36.84 -47.09 16.33
N PRO A 37 36.50 -47.45 17.58
CA PRO A 37 35.49 -46.75 18.36
C PRO A 37 35.96 -45.37 18.81
N SER A 38 35.01 -44.47 19.08
CA SER A 38 35.29 -43.21 19.79
C SER A 38 35.74 -43.51 21.22
N THR A 39 36.66 -42.71 21.76
CA THR A 39 37.07 -42.76 23.17
C THR A 39 36.86 -41.40 23.82
N VAL A 40 36.27 -41.37 25.01
CA VAL A 40 36.06 -40.13 25.79
C VAL A 40 36.84 -40.22 27.10
N THR A 41 37.69 -39.24 27.35
CA THR A 41 38.39 -39.05 28.63
C THR A 41 37.93 -37.76 29.28
N VAL A 42 37.50 -37.84 30.55
CA VAL A 42 36.99 -36.69 31.31
C VAL A 42 38.07 -36.17 32.25
N GLU A 43 38.47 -34.92 32.05
CA GLU A 43 39.48 -34.18 32.82
C GLU A 43 38.79 -32.94 33.42
N ASP A 44 38.28 -33.06 34.65
CA ASP A 44 37.41 -32.07 35.31
C ASP A 44 36.20 -31.65 34.45
N ALA A 45 36.25 -30.47 33.83
CA ALA A 45 35.21 -29.93 32.94
C ALA A 45 35.48 -30.20 31.45
N LEU A 46 36.63 -30.79 31.09
CA LEU A 46 37.02 -31.12 29.73
C LEU A 46 36.65 -32.57 29.40
N GLN A 47 35.80 -32.75 28.39
CA GLN A 47 35.51 -34.05 27.78
C GLN A 47 36.33 -34.15 26.48
N ARG A 48 37.52 -34.77 26.56
CA ARG A 48 38.39 -34.99 25.39
C ARG A 48 37.91 -36.22 24.62
N ILE A 49 37.62 -36.03 23.34
CA ILE A 49 37.23 -37.06 22.38
C ILE A 49 38.45 -37.40 21.53
N ALA A 50 38.81 -38.68 21.50
CA ALA A 50 39.88 -39.24 20.66
C ALA A 50 39.42 -40.57 20.04
N GLY A 51 40.32 -41.27 19.33
CA GLY A 51 39.95 -42.48 18.60
C GLY A 51 39.06 -42.15 17.40
N GLY A 52 38.02 -42.96 17.17
CA GLY A 52 37.19 -42.86 15.98
C GLY A 52 37.84 -43.51 14.74
N THR A 53 37.07 -43.65 13.66
CA THR A 53 37.55 -44.30 12.44
C THR A 53 37.85 -43.28 11.36
N GLN A 54 39.10 -43.21 10.90
CA GLN A 54 39.51 -42.33 9.81
C GLN A 54 39.38 -43.04 8.44
N ALA A 55 38.79 -42.35 7.46
CA ALA A 55 38.82 -42.74 6.05
C ALA A 55 39.19 -41.50 5.21
N GLY A 56 40.44 -41.45 4.73
CA GLY A 56 40.96 -40.27 4.03
C GLY A 56 40.99 -39.04 4.93
N GLY A 57 40.41 -37.93 4.48
CA GLY A 57 40.24 -36.70 5.26
C GLY A 57 39.08 -36.73 6.27
N ASN A 58 38.24 -37.76 6.26
CA ASN A 58 37.08 -37.89 7.15
C ASN A 58 37.45 -38.66 8.42
N LEU A 59 37.07 -38.14 9.60
CA LEU A 59 37.15 -38.80 10.90
C LEU A 59 35.74 -39.06 11.45
N PHE A 60 35.34 -40.32 11.50
CA PHE A 60 34.01 -40.73 11.95
C PHE A 60 34.01 -41.03 13.46
N HIS A 61 33.03 -40.47 14.17
CA HIS A 61 32.72 -40.76 15.56
C HIS A 61 31.25 -41.16 15.71
N SER A 62 30.99 -42.09 16.64
CA SER A 62 29.66 -42.56 16.97
C SER A 62 29.49 -42.62 18.49
N PHE A 63 28.30 -42.22 18.96
CA PHE A 63 27.95 -42.12 20.37
C PHE A 63 26.53 -42.63 20.63
N ASP A 64 26.33 -43.37 21.72
CA ASP A 64 25.00 -43.62 22.29
C ASP A 64 24.35 -42.30 22.74
N ARG A 65 25.15 -41.43 23.39
CA ARG A 65 24.71 -40.13 23.91
C ARG A 65 25.76 -39.07 23.69
N PHE A 66 25.32 -37.87 23.32
CA PHE A 66 26.18 -36.70 23.18
C PHE A 66 25.51 -35.46 23.80
N ASN A 67 25.89 -35.13 25.04
CA ASN A 67 25.46 -33.93 25.76
C ASN A 67 26.69 -33.17 26.29
N VAL A 68 26.58 -31.84 26.42
CA VAL A 68 27.62 -30.96 26.96
C VAL A 68 26.96 -30.00 27.94
N ARG A 69 27.33 -30.02 29.23
CA ARG A 69 26.68 -29.12 30.21
C ARG A 69 27.27 -27.71 30.18
N ALA A 70 26.57 -26.76 30.80
CA ALA A 70 27.06 -25.42 31.05
C ALA A 70 28.41 -25.46 31.80
N GLY A 71 29.43 -24.80 31.24
CA GLY A 71 30.79 -24.79 31.77
C GLY A 71 31.66 -26.01 31.40
N GLU A 72 31.09 -27.05 30.79
CA GLU A 72 31.87 -28.14 30.21
C GLU A 72 32.40 -27.75 28.81
N THR A 73 33.57 -28.30 28.45
CA THR A 73 34.15 -28.21 27.10
C THR A 73 34.28 -29.60 26.53
N THR A 74 33.69 -29.83 25.36
CA THR A 74 33.92 -31.03 24.55
C THR A 74 34.98 -30.71 23.51
N TYR A 75 36.05 -31.49 23.48
CA TYR A 75 37.21 -31.21 22.65
C TYR A 75 37.57 -32.43 21.80
N PHE A 76 37.42 -32.31 20.48
CA PHE A 76 37.88 -33.30 19.51
C PHE A 76 39.39 -33.15 19.31
N ASP A 77 40.14 -34.17 19.73
CA ASP A 77 41.60 -34.23 19.65
C ASP A 77 42.04 -34.79 18.27
N ASN A 78 41.47 -34.21 17.20
CA ASN A 78 41.73 -34.65 15.82
C ASN A 78 43.13 -34.22 15.36
N ALA A 79 43.69 -34.97 14.41
CA ALA A 79 44.91 -34.58 13.71
C ALA A 79 44.65 -33.32 12.83
N PRO A 80 45.64 -32.43 12.63
CA PRO A 80 45.48 -31.26 11.77
C PRO A 80 45.23 -31.55 10.29
N SER A 81 45.40 -32.81 9.85
CA SER A 81 45.15 -33.29 8.50
C SER A 81 43.74 -33.86 8.30
N ILE A 82 42.83 -33.68 9.26
CA ILE A 82 41.42 -34.07 9.13
C ILE A 82 40.66 -32.88 8.53
N ASP A 83 39.94 -33.14 7.45
CA ASP A 83 39.09 -32.17 6.75
C ASP A 83 37.68 -32.12 7.36
N ASN A 84 37.13 -33.29 7.75
CA ASN A 84 35.78 -33.41 8.29
C ASN A 84 35.75 -34.34 9.51
N ILE A 85 35.20 -33.87 10.61
CA ILE A 85 34.82 -34.67 11.78
C ILE A 85 33.33 -34.96 11.65
N ILE A 86 32.97 -36.23 11.51
CA ILE A 86 31.60 -36.67 11.23
C ILE A 86 31.08 -37.45 12.44
N THR A 87 30.11 -36.88 13.16
CA THR A 87 29.62 -37.42 14.42
C THR A 87 28.15 -37.82 14.32
N ARG A 88 27.80 -39.02 14.80
CA ARG A 88 26.41 -39.49 14.90
C ARG A 88 26.03 -39.87 16.34
N VAL A 89 24.76 -39.69 16.68
CA VAL A 89 24.17 -40.11 17.95
C VAL A 89 23.11 -41.19 17.71
N THR A 90 23.25 -42.35 18.35
CA THR A 90 22.45 -43.55 18.05
C THR A 90 21.51 -43.98 19.17
N GLY A 91 21.65 -43.47 20.40
CA GLY A 91 20.88 -43.90 21.59
C GLY A 91 19.48 -43.30 21.70
N GLY A 92 18.91 -42.78 20.61
CA GLY A 92 17.51 -42.33 20.53
C GLY A 92 17.13 -41.15 21.43
N SER A 93 18.09 -40.44 22.01
CA SER A 93 17.86 -39.29 22.91
C SER A 93 18.34 -37.98 22.29
N PRO A 94 17.58 -36.86 22.42
CA PRO A 94 18.03 -35.56 21.93
C PRO A 94 19.34 -35.10 22.60
N SER A 95 20.19 -34.39 21.85
CA SER A 95 21.43 -33.81 22.36
C SER A 95 21.18 -32.48 23.06
N ALA A 96 21.58 -32.37 24.33
CA ALA A 96 21.55 -31.11 25.09
C ALA A 96 22.96 -30.51 25.17
N ILE A 97 23.15 -29.33 24.55
CA ILE A 97 24.43 -28.64 24.38
C ILE A 97 24.34 -27.26 25.04
N ASP A 98 24.87 -27.13 26.26
CA ASP A 98 24.92 -25.89 27.04
C ASP A 98 26.35 -25.34 27.22
N GLY A 99 27.36 -26.08 26.73
CA GLY A 99 28.78 -25.75 26.87
C GLY A 99 29.52 -25.56 25.53
N LEU A 100 30.85 -25.63 25.57
CA LEU A 100 31.72 -25.39 24.41
C LEU A 100 31.96 -26.69 23.62
N ILE A 101 31.86 -26.65 22.30
CA ILE A 101 32.38 -27.68 21.38
C ILE A 101 33.61 -27.13 20.66
N ARG A 102 34.74 -27.83 20.74
CA ARG A 102 36.04 -27.43 20.19
C ARG A 102 36.66 -28.52 19.32
N ALA A 103 37.36 -28.13 18.25
CA ALA A 103 38.13 -29.03 17.39
C ALA A 103 39.50 -28.45 17.00
N ASN A 104 40.42 -29.29 16.54
CA ASN A 104 41.75 -28.86 16.07
C ASN A 104 41.77 -28.49 14.58
N GLY A 105 42.64 -27.53 14.25
CA GLY A 105 42.95 -27.18 12.86
C GLY A 105 41.78 -26.53 12.14
N ALA A 106 41.60 -26.86 10.86
CA ALA A 106 40.57 -26.28 9.99
C ALA A 106 39.41 -27.24 9.70
N ALA A 107 39.28 -28.33 10.47
CA ALA A 107 38.28 -29.37 10.23
C ALA A 107 36.85 -28.84 10.34
N ASN A 108 35.99 -29.25 9.41
CA ASN A 108 34.54 -29.09 9.54
C ASN A 108 34.00 -30.08 10.60
N LEU A 109 32.88 -29.77 11.25
CA LEU A 109 32.20 -30.68 12.17
C LEU A 109 30.74 -30.90 11.76
N PHE A 110 30.36 -32.16 11.61
CA PHE A 110 28.99 -32.60 11.38
C PHE A 110 28.46 -33.28 12.65
N LEU A 111 27.32 -32.82 13.16
CA LEU A 111 26.60 -33.40 14.30
C LEU A 111 25.22 -33.91 13.86
N VAL A 112 25.09 -35.24 13.80
CA VAL A 112 23.87 -35.94 13.37
C VAL A 112 23.18 -36.55 14.59
N ASN A 113 21.97 -36.09 14.92
CA ASN A 113 21.12 -36.71 15.94
C ASN A 113 19.64 -36.69 15.50
N PRO A 114 19.09 -37.81 14.98
CA PRO A 114 17.70 -37.89 14.54
C PRO A 114 16.66 -37.49 15.60
N SER A 115 16.98 -37.68 16.89
CA SER A 115 16.07 -37.38 18.00
C SER A 115 15.97 -35.88 18.33
N GLY A 116 16.85 -35.03 17.79
CA GLY A 116 16.83 -33.59 18.03
C GLY A 116 18.09 -33.04 18.71
N ILE A 117 18.28 -31.72 18.60
CA ILE A 117 19.44 -31.02 19.17
C ILE A 117 18.96 -29.72 19.84
N VAL A 118 19.35 -29.50 21.10
CA VAL A 118 19.02 -28.30 21.87
C VAL A 118 20.32 -27.61 22.28
N PHE A 119 20.57 -26.44 21.71
CA PHE A 119 21.65 -25.53 22.11
C PHE A 119 21.09 -24.54 23.15
N GLY A 120 21.50 -24.66 24.41
CA GLY A 120 21.06 -23.75 25.47
C GLY A 120 21.87 -22.46 25.55
N LEU A 121 21.60 -21.67 26.60
CA LEU A 121 22.08 -20.28 26.75
C LEU A 121 23.61 -20.13 26.65
N GLY A 122 24.36 -21.14 27.11
CA GLY A 122 25.82 -21.15 27.16
C GLY A 122 26.51 -21.86 25.99
N ALA A 123 25.77 -22.40 25.03
CA ALA A 123 26.33 -23.16 23.91
C ALA A 123 27.28 -22.30 23.07
N ARG A 124 28.48 -22.81 22.76
CA ARG A 124 29.48 -22.13 21.93
C ARG A 124 30.25 -23.12 21.06
N LEU A 125 30.87 -22.60 20.00
CA LEU A 125 31.72 -23.35 19.08
C LEU A 125 33.13 -22.73 19.05
N ASP A 126 34.15 -23.56 18.94
CA ASP A 126 35.56 -23.21 18.71
C ASP A 126 36.14 -24.20 17.68
N ILE A 127 35.70 -24.00 16.43
CA ILE A 127 35.92 -24.90 15.29
C ILE A 127 36.52 -24.07 14.15
N GLY A 128 37.66 -24.49 13.58
CA GLY A 128 38.33 -23.74 12.51
C GLY A 128 37.74 -23.91 11.10
N GLY A 129 36.92 -24.94 10.92
CA GLY A 129 36.12 -25.19 9.71
C GLY A 129 34.67 -24.73 9.85
N SER A 130 33.81 -25.33 9.04
CA SER A 130 32.35 -25.12 9.04
C SER A 130 31.65 -26.04 10.06
N PHE A 131 30.45 -25.65 10.49
CA PHE A 131 29.63 -26.43 11.41
C PHE A 131 28.28 -26.81 10.77
N PHE A 132 27.95 -28.09 10.82
CA PHE A 132 26.70 -28.65 10.31
C PHE A 132 26.01 -29.42 11.42
N ALA A 133 24.81 -29.01 11.83
CA ALA A 133 24.00 -29.76 12.79
C ALA A 133 22.73 -30.25 12.08
N THR A 134 22.40 -31.53 12.27
CA THR A 134 21.26 -32.12 11.60
C THR A 134 20.52 -33.19 12.41
N THR A 135 19.22 -33.28 12.15
CA THR A 135 18.32 -34.33 12.68
C THR A 135 17.86 -35.29 11.57
N ALA A 136 18.63 -35.37 10.48
CA ALA A 136 18.53 -36.41 9.47
C ALA A 136 18.94 -37.79 10.03
N ASP A 137 18.41 -38.85 9.42
CA ASP A 137 18.73 -40.24 9.76
C ASP A 137 20.11 -40.64 9.23
N SER A 138 20.53 -40.17 8.04
CA SER A 138 21.87 -40.44 7.50
C SER A 138 22.49 -39.27 6.73
N LEU A 139 23.82 -39.27 6.65
CA LEU A 139 24.57 -38.49 5.66
C LEU A 139 24.80 -39.33 4.41
N LEU A 140 24.55 -38.75 3.23
CA LEU A 140 24.74 -39.36 1.92
C LEU A 140 26.03 -38.85 1.26
N PHE A 141 26.79 -39.75 0.65
CA PHE A 141 28.07 -39.47 0.01
C PHE A 141 28.02 -39.70 -1.51
N ALA A 142 28.95 -39.07 -2.25
CA ALA A 142 28.96 -39.05 -3.72
C ALA A 142 29.13 -40.42 -4.41
N ASP A 143 29.60 -41.44 -3.68
CA ASP A 143 29.72 -42.83 -4.12
C ASP A 143 28.51 -43.71 -3.75
N GLY A 144 27.48 -43.12 -3.14
CA GLY A 144 26.31 -43.84 -2.62
C GLY A 144 26.55 -44.53 -1.28
N ALA A 145 27.66 -44.27 -0.60
CA ALA A 145 27.81 -44.66 0.80
C ALA A 145 26.89 -43.82 1.70
N GLU A 146 26.49 -44.40 2.85
CA GLU A 146 25.69 -43.71 3.87
C GLU A 146 26.32 -43.84 5.26
N PHE A 147 26.25 -42.76 6.04
CA PHE A 147 26.58 -42.79 7.47
C PHE A 147 25.31 -42.54 8.29
N ASN A 148 24.66 -43.63 8.69
CA ASN A 148 23.32 -43.64 9.27
C ASN A 148 23.35 -43.67 10.82
N ALA A 149 22.58 -42.80 11.47
CA ALA A 149 22.42 -42.66 12.92
C ALA A 149 21.24 -43.47 13.48
N ALA A 150 20.17 -43.65 12.70
CA ALA A 150 19.01 -44.45 13.07
C ALA A 150 19.26 -45.97 12.95
N GLU A 151 20.01 -46.39 11.93
CA GLU A 151 20.40 -47.78 11.66
C GLU A 151 21.93 -47.96 11.60
N PRO A 152 22.66 -47.78 12.72
CA PRO A 152 24.12 -47.65 12.71
C PRO A 152 24.91 -48.91 12.36
N ASN A 153 24.25 -50.08 12.37
CA ASN A 153 24.80 -51.42 12.02
C ASN A 153 24.27 -51.93 10.66
N GLY A 154 23.74 -51.03 9.82
CA GLY A 154 23.10 -51.34 8.55
C GLY A 154 21.67 -51.91 8.70
N ALA A 155 20.93 -51.92 7.59
CA ALA A 155 19.54 -52.38 7.50
C ALA A 155 19.38 -53.89 7.75
N GLY A 156 19.47 -54.30 9.01
CA GLY A 156 19.28 -55.68 9.49
C GLY A 156 20.42 -56.66 9.18
N THR A 157 21.53 -56.24 8.58
CA THR A 157 22.64 -57.13 8.16
C THR A 157 23.72 -57.34 9.22
N GLY A 158 23.83 -56.45 10.22
CA GLY A 158 24.84 -56.53 11.27
C GLY A 158 26.28 -56.26 10.78
N ALA A 159 26.44 -55.71 9.58
CA ALA A 159 27.72 -55.32 9.02
C ALA A 159 28.06 -53.88 9.41
N LEU A 160 29.32 -53.63 9.76
CA LEU A 160 29.81 -52.26 9.98
C LEU A 160 29.67 -51.44 8.68
N PRO A 161 29.27 -50.16 8.75
CA PRO A 161 29.03 -49.34 7.55
C PRO A 161 30.30 -49.17 6.72
N LEU A 162 30.14 -49.13 5.40
CA LEU A 162 31.20 -48.81 4.45
C LEU A 162 31.54 -47.33 4.55
N LEU A 163 32.63 -47.00 5.24
CA LEU A 163 33.12 -45.63 5.39
C LEU A 163 33.88 -45.18 4.13
N THR A 164 33.71 -43.91 3.76
CA THR A 164 34.26 -43.35 2.52
C THR A 164 35.17 -42.15 2.75
N ILE A 165 36.04 -41.91 1.75
CA ILE A 165 36.89 -40.72 1.62
C ILE A 165 36.15 -39.53 1.00
N ASN A 166 34.97 -39.75 0.42
CA ASN A 166 34.21 -38.71 -0.28
C ASN A 166 33.60 -37.70 0.72
N VAL A 167 33.26 -36.51 0.23
CA VAL A 167 32.53 -35.51 1.03
C VAL A 167 31.03 -35.86 1.09
N PRO A 168 30.33 -35.54 2.20
CA PRO A 168 28.88 -35.58 2.24
C PRO A 168 28.29 -34.65 1.18
N ILE A 169 27.34 -35.15 0.40
CA ILE A 169 26.60 -34.38 -0.62
C ILE A 169 25.15 -34.13 -0.23
N GLY A 170 24.58 -34.98 0.64
CA GLY A 170 23.16 -34.91 1.01
C GLY A 170 22.86 -35.48 2.38
N LEU A 171 21.61 -35.32 2.78
CA LEU A 171 21.00 -35.76 4.03
C LEU A 171 19.79 -36.62 3.70
N GLN A 172 19.64 -37.78 4.34
CA GLN A 172 18.41 -38.54 4.31
C GLN A 172 17.64 -38.29 5.60
N LEU A 173 16.51 -37.57 5.51
CA LEU A 173 15.62 -37.36 6.65
C LEU A 173 14.66 -38.53 6.82
N GLY A 174 14.47 -38.94 8.08
CA GLY A 174 13.46 -39.91 8.48
C GLY A 174 12.05 -39.36 8.41
N SER A 175 11.05 -40.17 8.75
CA SER A 175 9.63 -39.77 8.69
C SER A 175 9.18 -38.79 9.77
N ASN A 176 10.00 -38.55 10.80
CA ASN A 176 9.73 -37.61 11.89
C ASN A 176 11.06 -37.10 12.48
N PRO A 177 11.80 -36.26 11.75
CA PRO A 177 13.09 -35.73 12.20
C PRO A 177 12.89 -34.82 13.41
N GLY A 178 13.77 -34.96 14.42
CA GLY A 178 13.71 -34.17 15.65
C GLY A 178 13.87 -32.67 15.40
N ALA A 179 13.44 -31.85 16.36
CA ALA A 179 13.62 -30.40 16.28
C ALA A 179 15.07 -29.98 16.60
N ILE A 180 15.50 -28.87 16.02
CA ILE A 180 16.72 -28.14 16.46
C ILE A 180 16.27 -26.87 17.16
N VAL A 181 16.65 -26.69 18.43
CA VAL A 181 16.35 -25.50 19.23
C VAL A 181 17.65 -24.76 19.53
N ASN A 182 17.73 -23.46 19.24
CA ASN A 182 18.85 -22.61 19.61
C ASN A 182 18.41 -21.48 20.54
N ARG A 183 19.03 -21.42 21.71
CA ARG A 183 18.89 -20.37 22.74
C ARG A 183 20.25 -19.72 23.07
N SER A 184 21.31 -19.99 22.31
CA SER A 184 22.67 -19.58 22.66
C SER A 184 22.87 -18.06 22.62
N THR A 185 23.60 -17.53 23.61
CA THR A 185 23.68 -16.07 23.86
C THR A 185 25.11 -15.50 23.76
N GLY A 186 25.23 -14.18 23.64
CA GLY A 186 26.50 -13.51 23.29
C GLY A 186 26.90 -13.84 21.85
N GLU A 187 28.10 -14.36 21.62
CA GLU A 187 28.52 -14.87 20.30
C GLU A 187 27.62 -16.02 19.76
N GLY A 188 26.87 -16.69 20.64
CA GLY A 188 26.03 -17.84 20.28
C GLY A 188 26.79 -18.99 19.63
N LEU A 189 26.18 -19.61 18.63
CA LEU A 189 26.86 -20.54 17.72
C LEU A 189 27.57 -19.72 16.64
N GLN A 190 28.90 -19.64 16.73
CA GLN A 190 29.74 -18.86 15.80
C GLN A 190 30.80 -19.74 15.15
N VAL A 191 30.91 -19.66 13.82
CA VAL A 191 32.04 -20.24 13.06
C VAL A 191 33.08 -19.17 12.71
N GLN A 192 34.28 -19.60 12.30
CA GLN A 192 35.31 -18.68 11.83
C GLN A 192 34.87 -17.91 10.56
N PRO A 193 35.47 -16.74 10.27
CA PRO A 193 35.11 -15.98 9.08
C PRO A 193 35.23 -16.76 7.77
N GLY A 194 34.28 -16.58 6.86
CA GLY A 194 34.24 -17.29 5.57
C GLY A 194 33.88 -18.78 5.66
N ARG A 195 33.37 -19.26 6.81
CA ARG A 195 32.89 -20.64 6.99
C ARG A 195 31.37 -20.74 6.90
N THR A 196 30.87 -21.97 6.77
CA THR A 196 29.43 -22.26 6.78
C THR A 196 28.97 -22.64 8.19
N LEU A 197 27.80 -22.14 8.60
CA LEU A 197 27.02 -22.66 9.71
C LEU A 197 25.67 -23.11 9.16
N ALA A 198 25.33 -24.38 9.29
CA ALA A 198 24.09 -24.90 8.72
C ALA A 198 23.31 -25.79 9.69
N LEU A 199 21.99 -25.57 9.73
CA LEU A 199 21.04 -26.33 10.53
C LEU A 199 20.01 -26.97 9.58
N PHE A 200 19.97 -28.31 9.56
CA PHE A 200 19.09 -29.09 8.67
C PHE A 200 18.28 -30.11 9.46
N GLY A 201 16.96 -30.12 9.40
CA GLY A 201 16.22 -31.12 10.17
C GLY A 201 14.72 -31.03 10.08
N GLY A 202 14.07 -31.45 11.15
CA GLY A 202 12.68 -31.08 11.45
C GLY A 202 12.57 -29.59 11.81
N ASN A 203 11.63 -29.26 12.68
CA ASN A 203 11.38 -27.86 13.04
C ASN A 203 12.63 -27.18 13.65
N LEU A 204 12.94 -25.97 13.18
CA LEU A 204 14.03 -25.14 13.66
C LEU A 204 13.45 -23.99 14.51
N PHE A 205 13.86 -23.89 15.77
CA PHE A 205 13.39 -22.86 16.71
C PHE A 205 14.57 -22.05 17.24
N LEU A 206 14.64 -20.76 16.90
CA LEU A 206 15.62 -19.83 17.45
C LEU A 206 14.89 -18.95 18.47
N GLU A 207 15.01 -19.33 19.74
CA GLU A 207 14.31 -18.71 20.87
C GLU A 207 15.28 -17.75 21.59
N GLY A 208 15.41 -16.52 21.08
CA GLY A 208 16.43 -15.55 21.50
C GLY A 208 17.87 -15.98 21.21
N GLY A 209 18.06 -17.06 20.45
CA GLY A 209 19.38 -17.63 20.13
C GLY A 209 20.08 -16.93 18.97
N ASN A 210 21.41 -16.88 19.05
CA ASN A 210 22.27 -16.26 18.04
C ASN A 210 22.95 -17.32 17.16
N LEU A 211 22.96 -17.09 15.84
CA LEU A 211 23.78 -17.79 14.85
C LEU A 211 24.68 -16.77 14.13
N SER A 212 25.97 -17.07 14.02
CA SER A 212 26.96 -16.17 13.44
C SER A 212 27.91 -16.90 12.49
N ALA A 213 28.02 -16.41 11.25
CA ALA A 213 28.98 -16.87 10.26
C ALA A 213 29.57 -15.66 9.53
N PRO A 214 30.51 -14.91 10.13
CA PRO A 214 30.98 -13.63 9.59
C PRO A 214 31.61 -13.79 8.20
N GLN A 215 31.15 -13.03 7.21
CA GLN A 215 31.56 -13.20 5.81
C GLN A 215 31.33 -14.60 5.21
N GLY A 216 30.46 -15.39 5.86
CA GLY A 216 30.28 -16.79 5.60
C GLY A 216 28.91 -17.11 4.99
N ARG A 217 28.43 -18.32 5.28
CA ARG A 217 27.12 -18.79 4.84
C ARG A 217 26.33 -19.34 6.01
N ILE A 218 25.09 -18.89 6.17
CA ILE A 218 24.12 -19.55 7.04
C ILE A 218 23.07 -20.25 6.19
N GLU A 219 22.78 -21.51 6.51
CA GLU A 219 21.69 -22.26 5.89
C GLU A 219 20.75 -22.84 6.95
N LEU A 220 19.46 -22.54 6.80
CA LEU A 220 18.39 -23.02 7.65
C LEU A 220 17.38 -23.78 6.80
N SER A 221 17.39 -25.11 6.92
CA SER A 221 16.50 -25.99 6.15
C SER A 221 15.68 -26.89 7.07
N SER A 222 14.36 -26.80 6.94
CA SER A 222 13.38 -27.51 7.77
C SER A 222 12.45 -28.35 6.89
N VAL A 223 12.31 -29.63 7.21
CA VAL A 223 11.51 -30.62 6.46
C VAL A 223 10.56 -31.33 7.43
N ALA A 224 9.29 -31.45 7.06
CA ALA A 224 8.23 -32.07 7.86
C ALA A 224 8.03 -33.56 7.57
N ALA A 225 8.59 -34.08 6.48
CA ALA A 225 8.43 -35.45 6.01
C ALA A 225 9.80 -36.10 5.66
N SER A 226 9.77 -37.41 5.39
CA SER A 226 10.94 -38.14 4.89
C SER A 226 11.34 -37.68 3.50
N GLY A 227 12.62 -37.36 3.29
CA GLY A 227 13.11 -36.90 2.00
C GLY A 227 14.64 -36.74 1.99
N THR A 228 15.18 -36.52 0.79
CA THR A 228 16.61 -36.26 0.60
C THR A 228 16.83 -34.76 0.40
N VAL A 229 17.77 -34.17 1.14
CA VAL A 229 18.16 -32.75 1.02
C VAL A 229 19.64 -32.64 0.69
N GLY A 230 19.98 -31.87 -0.35
CA GLY A 230 21.37 -31.58 -0.70
C GLY A 230 22.04 -30.66 0.34
N ILE A 231 23.32 -30.90 0.63
CA ILE A 231 24.16 -30.02 1.48
C ILE A 231 24.95 -29.02 0.60
N LEU A 232 24.99 -29.26 -0.72
CA LEU A 232 25.75 -28.44 -1.66
C LEU A 232 24.89 -27.31 -2.28
N PRO A 233 25.48 -26.15 -2.62
CA PRO A 233 24.73 -24.97 -3.07
C PRO A 233 23.90 -25.13 -4.35
N ALA A 234 24.12 -26.20 -5.13
CA ALA A 234 23.47 -26.43 -6.42
C ALA A 234 22.13 -27.18 -6.31
N ASP A 235 21.83 -27.79 -5.15
CA ASP A 235 20.61 -28.58 -4.98
C ASP A 235 19.41 -27.68 -4.65
N ASP A 236 18.77 -27.22 -5.71
CA ASP A 236 17.63 -26.31 -5.66
C ASP A 236 16.28 -27.07 -5.54
N ALA A 237 16.26 -28.11 -4.69
CA ALA A 237 15.08 -28.92 -4.45
C ALA A 237 13.98 -28.10 -3.75
N ASP A 238 12.80 -28.03 -4.38
CA ASP A 238 11.61 -27.49 -3.73
C ASP A 238 11.22 -28.41 -2.56
N LEU A 239 11.25 -27.87 -1.34
CA LEU A 239 10.78 -28.57 -0.14
C LEU A 239 9.24 -28.57 -0.13
N THR A 240 8.64 -29.47 -0.90
CA THR A 240 7.18 -29.65 -0.98
C THR A 240 6.53 -29.89 0.38
N ASP A 241 7.26 -30.55 1.29
CA ASP A 241 6.87 -30.83 2.68
C ASP A 241 7.82 -30.13 3.67
N GLY A 242 7.99 -28.82 3.55
CA GLY A 242 8.83 -28.04 4.45
C GLY A 242 8.28 -27.95 5.90
N GLY A 243 9.16 -28.03 6.89
CA GLY A 243 8.85 -27.85 8.32
C GLY A 243 8.83 -26.39 8.77
N ALA A 244 8.67 -26.14 10.07
CA ALA A 244 8.68 -24.78 10.63
C ALA A 244 10.11 -24.28 10.90
N ILE A 245 10.33 -22.99 10.64
CA ILE A 245 11.50 -22.20 11.04
C ILE A 245 10.96 -20.96 11.76
N ALA A 246 11.14 -20.87 13.08
CA ALA A 246 10.65 -19.73 13.85
C ALA A 246 11.80 -19.04 14.60
N LEU A 247 11.87 -17.72 14.44
CA LEU A 247 12.78 -16.82 15.14
C LEU A 247 11.94 -15.91 16.06
N SER A 248 12.18 -15.98 17.36
CA SER A 248 11.48 -15.19 18.39
C SER A 248 12.45 -14.70 19.48
N GLY A 249 11.98 -13.92 20.45
CA GLY A 249 12.78 -13.43 21.56
C GLY A 249 13.98 -12.56 21.17
N GLY A 250 13.94 -11.88 20.02
CA GLY A 250 15.05 -11.09 19.48
C GLY A 250 16.16 -11.93 18.85
N ALA A 251 15.87 -13.16 18.41
CA ALA A 251 16.84 -14.06 17.79
C ALA A 251 17.56 -13.44 16.58
N ILE A 252 18.84 -13.80 16.43
CA ILE A 252 19.74 -13.19 15.44
C ILE A 252 20.34 -14.28 14.56
N VAL A 253 20.20 -14.11 13.25
CA VAL A 253 20.92 -14.89 12.25
C VAL A 253 21.78 -13.94 11.44
N ASN A 254 23.11 -14.02 11.62
CA ASN A 254 24.05 -13.00 11.18
C ASN A 254 25.18 -13.59 10.31
N ALA A 255 25.15 -13.29 9.00
CA ALA A 255 26.25 -13.61 8.07
C ALA A 255 27.15 -12.39 7.75
N SER A 256 26.87 -11.23 8.36
CA SER A 256 27.47 -9.93 8.04
C SER A 256 29.00 -9.90 8.20
N GLY A 257 29.67 -9.01 7.47
CA GLY A 257 31.12 -8.81 7.60
C GLY A 257 31.70 -7.94 6.50
N LEU A 258 33.03 -7.94 6.31
CA LEU A 258 33.68 -7.07 5.32
C LEU A 258 33.13 -7.26 3.90
N GLY A 259 33.01 -8.51 3.43
CA GLY A 259 32.40 -8.84 2.12
C GLY A 259 30.89 -9.13 2.15
N GLY A 260 30.20 -8.90 3.29
CA GLY A 260 28.89 -9.49 3.53
C GLY A 260 28.94 -11.01 3.55
N GLY A 261 27.79 -11.66 3.68
CA GLY A 261 27.68 -13.13 3.63
C GLY A 261 26.36 -13.56 3.03
N THR A 262 26.12 -14.86 2.93
CA THR A 262 24.86 -15.41 2.36
C THR A 262 23.99 -16.04 3.43
N ILE A 263 22.67 -15.82 3.37
CA ILE A 263 21.70 -16.55 4.19
C ILE A 263 20.69 -17.24 3.27
N ARG A 264 20.56 -18.56 3.38
CA ARG A 264 19.55 -19.36 2.67
C ARG A 264 18.57 -19.97 3.66
N VAL A 265 17.27 -19.71 3.48
CA VAL A 265 16.20 -20.22 4.33
C VAL A 265 15.23 -21.05 3.49
N ARG A 266 14.89 -22.25 3.98
CA ARG A 266 14.04 -23.24 3.31
C ARG A 266 13.14 -23.94 4.34
N GLY A 267 11.83 -23.67 4.33
CA GLY A 267 10.90 -24.35 5.24
C GLY A 267 9.45 -23.97 4.96
N GLY A 268 8.49 -24.83 5.30
CA GLY A 268 7.08 -24.63 4.95
C GLY A 268 6.47 -23.40 5.63
N ARG A 269 6.83 -23.16 6.89
CA ARG A 269 6.48 -21.93 7.61
C ARG A 269 7.74 -21.26 8.14
N VAL A 270 8.00 -20.03 7.73
CA VAL A 270 9.07 -19.17 8.24
C VAL A 270 8.42 -18.00 8.98
N SER A 271 8.74 -17.80 10.26
CA SER A 271 8.18 -16.71 11.06
C SER A 271 9.27 -15.96 11.81
N LEU A 272 9.33 -14.64 11.65
CA LEU A 272 10.17 -13.73 12.42
C LEU A 272 9.26 -12.86 13.29
N THR A 273 9.42 -12.94 14.61
CA THR A 273 8.64 -12.17 15.58
C THR A 273 9.54 -11.56 16.67
N GLU A 274 8.98 -10.72 17.52
CA GLU A 274 9.63 -10.21 18.75
C GLU A 274 11.02 -9.59 18.50
N GLY A 275 11.17 -8.77 17.46
CA GLY A 275 12.43 -8.10 17.11
C GLY A 275 13.51 -8.99 16.48
N SER A 276 13.17 -10.20 16.07
CA SER A 276 14.13 -11.14 15.44
C SER A 276 14.56 -10.71 14.04
N ARG A 277 15.75 -11.13 13.62
CA ARG A 277 16.39 -10.61 12.40
C ARG A 277 17.26 -11.60 11.62
N LEU A 278 17.16 -11.51 10.29
CA LEU A 278 18.06 -12.13 9.31
C LEU A 278 18.95 -11.03 8.71
N VAL A 279 20.27 -11.10 8.91
CA VAL A 279 21.18 -10.00 8.57
C VAL A 279 22.44 -10.51 7.84
N ALA A 280 22.64 -10.02 6.63
CA ALA A 280 23.73 -10.38 5.72
C ALA A 280 24.52 -9.13 5.27
N ASP A 281 24.68 -8.16 6.18
CA ASP A 281 25.16 -6.81 5.85
C ASP A 281 26.66 -6.77 5.51
N THR A 282 27.01 -5.89 4.57
CA THR A 282 28.38 -5.73 4.07
C THR A 282 29.01 -4.46 4.65
N VAL A 283 30.07 -4.60 5.44
CA VAL A 283 30.70 -3.46 6.13
C VAL A 283 31.88 -2.86 5.33
N GLY A 284 32.45 -3.61 4.40
CA GLY A 284 33.55 -3.18 3.54
C GLY A 284 33.12 -2.71 2.15
N ASP A 285 34.10 -2.40 1.31
CA ASP A 285 33.94 -1.89 -0.06
C ASP A 285 33.70 -3.01 -1.10
N PHE A 286 32.89 -3.99 -0.74
CA PHE A 286 32.52 -5.14 -1.58
C PHE A 286 31.01 -5.17 -1.82
N ASP A 287 30.59 -5.86 -2.87
CA ASP A 287 29.18 -6.07 -3.17
C ASP A 287 28.57 -7.09 -2.19
N GLY A 288 27.32 -6.86 -1.76
CA GLY A 288 26.62 -7.75 -0.85
C GLY A 288 26.19 -9.06 -1.49
N ALA A 289 26.36 -10.17 -0.76
CA ALA A 289 26.09 -11.51 -1.28
C ALA A 289 24.62 -11.98 -1.16
N GLY A 290 23.81 -11.31 -0.33
CA GLY A 290 22.34 -11.42 -0.36
C GLY A 290 21.68 -12.49 0.51
N ILE A 291 20.35 -12.54 0.44
CA ILE A 291 19.47 -13.43 1.22
C ILE A 291 18.43 -14.10 0.30
N ASP A 292 18.25 -15.41 0.46
CA ASP A 292 17.38 -16.25 -0.38
C ASP A 292 16.43 -17.07 0.52
N ILE A 293 15.13 -16.77 0.47
CA ILE A 293 14.09 -17.40 1.29
C ILE A 293 13.09 -18.11 0.38
N ARG A 294 12.82 -19.40 0.67
CA ARG A 294 11.66 -20.11 0.13
C ARG A 294 10.82 -20.72 1.25
N SER A 295 9.52 -20.50 1.18
CA SER A 295 8.55 -21.11 2.10
C SER A 295 7.17 -21.30 1.44
N ALA A 296 6.23 -21.91 2.15
CA ALA A 296 4.81 -21.76 1.80
C ALA A 296 4.22 -20.52 2.51
N ASN A 297 4.65 -20.25 3.74
CA ASN A 297 4.25 -19.07 4.50
C ASN A 297 5.49 -18.36 5.06
N LEU A 298 5.62 -17.06 4.81
CA LEU A 298 6.57 -16.15 5.44
C LEU A 298 5.80 -15.08 6.22
N GLN A 299 5.99 -15.03 7.53
CA GLN A 299 5.39 -14.04 8.43
C GLN A 299 6.48 -13.20 9.11
N MET A 300 6.29 -11.88 9.12
CA MET A 300 7.14 -10.93 9.85
C MET A 300 6.25 -10.00 10.68
N SER A 301 6.49 -9.94 11.99
CA SER A 301 5.79 -9.02 12.90
C SER A 301 6.71 -8.45 13.98
N ASP A 302 6.18 -7.52 14.79
CA ASP A 302 6.75 -7.08 16.06
C ASP A 302 8.21 -6.59 15.94
N ARG A 303 8.47 -5.64 15.04
CA ARG A 303 9.79 -5.01 14.82
C ARG A 303 10.85 -5.90 14.17
N SER A 304 10.49 -7.13 13.77
CA SER A 304 11.40 -7.99 13.00
C SER A 304 11.82 -7.37 11.66
N PHE A 305 12.98 -7.78 11.14
CA PHE A 305 13.45 -7.32 9.84
C PHE A 305 14.40 -8.29 9.15
N ILE A 306 14.56 -8.08 7.83
CA ILE A 306 15.55 -8.74 6.97
C ILE A 306 16.44 -7.65 6.39
N SER A 307 17.77 -7.82 6.43
CA SER A 307 18.72 -6.86 5.84
C SER A 307 19.86 -7.54 5.11
N ALA A 308 20.17 -7.06 3.91
CA ALA A 308 21.36 -7.37 3.12
C ALA A 308 22.04 -6.05 2.69
N SER A 309 22.13 -5.10 3.62
CA SER A 309 22.52 -3.71 3.34
C SER A 309 24.05 -3.55 3.34
N THR A 310 24.55 -2.72 2.43
CA THR A 310 25.98 -2.40 2.34
C THR A 310 26.29 -1.04 2.98
N PHE A 311 27.23 -1.03 3.92
CA PHE A 311 27.68 0.15 4.66
C PHE A 311 28.98 0.75 4.09
N GLY A 312 29.71 -0.01 3.27
CA GLY A 312 30.83 0.48 2.45
C GLY A 312 30.40 0.92 1.05
N SER A 313 31.33 0.98 0.10
CA SER A 313 31.09 1.51 -1.25
C SER A 313 30.62 0.52 -2.33
N GLY A 314 30.50 -0.78 -2.03
CA GLY A 314 29.94 -1.77 -2.96
C GLY A 314 28.40 -1.75 -3.03
N THR A 315 27.82 -2.60 -3.88
CA THR A 315 26.34 -2.69 -4.00
C THR A 315 25.72 -3.35 -2.78
N GLY A 316 24.46 -3.02 -2.48
CA GLY A 316 23.61 -3.80 -1.57
C GLY A 316 23.45 -5.24 -2.07
N GLY A 317 23.22 -6.18 -1.16
CA GLY A 317 22.95 -7.57 -1.50
C GLY A 317 21.50 -7.78 -1.92
N ASP A 318 21.30 -8.63 -2.93
CA ASP A 318 19.95 -8.97 -3.41
C ASP A 318 19.17 -9.78 -2.35
N ILE A 319 17.85 -9.58 -2.30
CA ILE A 319 16.94 -10.35 -1.45
C ILE A 319 15.86 -11.01 -2.32
N SER A 320 15.84 -12.34 -2.34
CA SER A 320 14.85 -13.15 -3.06
C SER A 320 13.93 -13.85 -2.07
N ILE A 321 12.62 -13.69 -2.26
CA ILE A 321 11.57 -14.33 -1.46
C ILE A 321 10.60 -15.04 -2.41
N ARG A 322 10.46 -16.36 -2.23
CA ARG A 322 9.41 -17.16 -2.85
C ARG A 322 8.52 -17.74 -1.75
N ALA A 323 7.25 -17.38 -1.74
CA ALA A 323 6.26 -17.87 -0.77
C ALA A 323 4.97 -18.28 -1.48
N ASN A 324 4.05 -18.98 -0.82
CA ASN A 324 2.64 -18.95 -1.24
C ASN A 324 1.94 -17.75 -0.58
N THR A 325 2.35 -17.42 0.66
CA THR A 325 1.83 -16.30 1.44
C THR A 325 2.95 -15.54 2.14
N LEU A 326 2.97 -14.22 1.95
CA LEU A 326 3.83 -13.26 2.65
C LEU A 326 2.95 -12.31 3.47
N ASP A 327 3.17 -12.21 4.79
CA ASP A 327 2.54 -11.19 5.65
C ASP A 327 3.63 -10.43 6.42
N ILE A 328 3.75 -9.13 6.14
CA ILE A 328 4.63 -8.19 6.84
C ILE A 328 3.76 -7.20 7.60
N THR A 329 3.79 -7.28 8.93
CA THR A 329 3.07 -6.37 9.82
C THR A 329 4.05 -5.52 10.61
N GLY A 330 4.14 -4.23 10.28
CA GLY A 330 4.92 -3.26 11.05
C GLY A 330 4.27 -2.86 12.38
N THR A 331 4.99 -2.05 13.18
CA THR A 331 4.50 -1.54 14.47
C THR A 331 4.20 -0.04 14.49
N GLU A 332 4.56 0.70 13.44
CA GLU A 332 4.62 2.18 13.45
C GLU A 332 4.10 2.78 12.10
N PRO A 333 2.77 2.74 11.84
CA PRO A 333 2.15 3.25 10.61
C PRO A 333 2.58 4.68 10.25
N GLY A 334 2.97 4.93 9.00
CA GLY A 334 3.34 6.26 8.49
C GLY A 334 4.61 6.88 9.09
N ARG A 335 5.18 6.35 10.19
CA ARG A 335 6.34 6.93 10.87
C ARG A 335 7.59 6.94 9.97
N ARG A 336 7.78 5.89 9.18
CA ARG A 336 8.92 5.75 8.24
C ARG A 336 8.84 6.77 7.11
N VAL A 337 7.63 7.13 6.67
CA VAL A 337 7.38 8.23 5.71
C VAL A 337 7.87 9.54 6.32
N GLY A 338 7.46 9.82 7.56
CA GLY A 338 7.92 10.99 8.32
C GLY A 338 9.45 11.07 8.38
N GLU A 339 10.12 9.98 8.77
CA GLU A 339 11.59 9.94 8.89
C GLU A 339 12.34 10.22 7.58
N LEU A 340 11.82 9.74 6.45
CA LEU A 340 12.42 10.03 5.13
C LEU A 340 12.18 11.48 4.73
N VAL A 341 10.97 12.01 4.94
CA VAL A 341 10.60 13.41 4.63
C VAL A 341 11.38 14.40 5.49
N THR A 342 11.65 14.09 6.76
CA THR A 342 12.43 14.95 7.66
C THR A 342 13.94 14.68 7.62
N ALA A 343 14.40 13.77 6.77
CA ALA A 343 15.81 13.32 6.70
C ALA A 343 16.38 12.86 8.07
N THR A 344 15.54 12.23 8.90
CA THR A 344 15.92 11.69 10.22
C THR A 344 15.94 10.16 10.26
N PHE A 345 15.90 9.49 9.10
CA PHE A 345 15.95 8.03 9.01
C PHE A 345 17.33 7.50 9.49
N ASP A 346 17.30 6.60 10.48
CA ASP A 346 18.49 5.93 11.00
C ASP A 346 18.67 4.52 10.39
N PRO A 347 19.66 4.31 9.49
CA PRO A 347 19.93 3.01 8.89
C PRO A 347 20.57 1.98 9.84
N PHE A 348 21.01 2.40 11.05
CA PHE A 348 21.57 1.49 12.05
C PHE A 348 20.50 0.96 13.02
N ASN A 349 19.27 1.45 12.95
CA ASN A 349 18.14 1.09 13.82
C ASN A 349 16.94 0.56 12.99
N LEU A 350 17.23 -0.42 12.13
CA LEU A 350 16.24 -1.07 11.28
C LEU A 350 15.26 -1.93 12.09
N LYS A 351 14.00 -1.96 11.62
CA LYS A 351 12.84 -2.67 12.18
C LYS A 351 11.70 -2.63 11.17
N ASP A 352 10.73 -3.54 11.31
CA ASP A 352 9.46 -3.54 10.57
C ASP A 352 9.64 -3.57 9.04
N GLY A 353 10.55 -4.40 8.50
CA GLY A 353 10.75 -4.40 7.05
C GLY A 353 11.87 -5.24 6.44
N ILE A 354 12.07 -5.04 5.14
CA ILE A 354 13.10 -5.66 4.28
C ILE A 354 14.00 -4.56 3.71
N TYR A 355 15.32 -4.74 3.82
CA TYR A 355 16.31 -3.70 3.55
C TYR A 355 17.46 -4.21 2.67
N ALA A 356 17.59 -3.66 1.47
CA ALA A 356 18.71 -3.89 0.56
C ALA A 356 19.40 -2.55 0.25
N LEU A 357 19.82 -1.83 1.31
CA LEU A 357 20.33 -0.46 1.22
C LEU A 357 21.81 -0.43 0.79
N SER A 358 22.30 0.75 0.38
CA SER A 358 23.73 1.04 0.28
C SER A 358 24.06 2.43 0.83
N LEU A 359 24.86 2.51 1.89
CA LEU A 359 25.20 3.80 2.53
C LEU A 359 26.40 4.49 1.87
N GLY A 360 27.13 3.79 1.00
CA GLY A 360 28.26 4.34 0.26
C GLY A 360 27.93 4.76 -1.18
N MET A 361 28.88 4.54 -2.09
CA MET A 361 28.74 4.92 -3.50
C MET A 361 28.08 3.86 -4.38
N GLY A 362 27.95 2.62 -3.92
CA GLY A 362 27.38 1.52 -4.69
C GLY A 362 25.86 1.55 -4.73
N ALA A 363 25.27 0.85 -5.69
CA ALA A 363 23.82 0.75 -5.85
C ALA A 363 23.15 0.03 -4.66
N GLY A 364 21.86 0.26 -4.44
CA GLY A 364 21.06 -0.62 -3.58
C GLY A 364 20.93 -2.03 -4.19
N GLY A 365 20.68 -3.03 -3.34
CA GLY A 365 20.41 -4.40 -3.79
C GLY A 365 18.98 -4.54 -4.31
N ASN A 366 18.75 -5.51 -5.20
CA ASN A 366 17.44 -5.77 -5.75
C ASN A 366 16.60 -6.60 -4.76
N VAL A 367 15.28 -6.39 -4.76
CA VAL A 367 14.33 -7.19 -3.97
C VAL A 367 13.32 -7.82 -4.93
N VAL A 368 13.20 -9.15 -4.89
CA VAL A 368 12.28 -9.92 -5.72
C VAL A 368 11.38 -10.76 -4.83
N ILE A 369 10.07 -10.53 -4.92
CA ILE A 369 9.04 -11.22 -4.15
C ILE A 369 8.10 -11.92 -5.12
N THR A 370 8.05 -13.26 -5.07
CA THR A 370 7.09 -14.09 -5.81
C THR A 370 6.17 -14.81 -4.81
N ALA A 371 4.86 -14.55 -4.83
CA ALA A 371 3.91 -15.27 -3.98
C ALA A 371 2.43 -15.18 -4.38
N ASP A 372 1.65 -16.26 -4.21
CA ASP A 372 0.20 -16.27 -4.45
C ASP A 372 -0.49 -15.10 -3.72
N ARG A 373 -0.07 -14.78 -2.48
CA ARG A 373 -0.53 -13.59 -1.74
C ARG A 373 0.60 -12.87 -1.00
N ALA A 374 0.67 -11.55 -1.18
CA ALA A 374 1.50 -10.66 -0.38
C ALA A 374 0.66 -9.60 0.35
N THR A 375 0.91 -9.44 1.64
CA THR A 375 0.29 -8.41 2.48
C THR A 375 1.37 -7.63 3.21
N VAL A 376 1.34 -6.30 3.12
CA VAL A 376 2.25 -5.40 3.85
C VAL A 376 1.40 -4.35 4.54
N ARG A 377 1.46 -4.28 5.88
CA ARG A 377 0.54 -3.47 6.69
C ARG A 377 1.19 -2.83 7.90
N ASN A 378 0.49 -1.86 8.50
CA ASN A 378 0.87 -1.17 9.74
C ASN A 378 2.28 -0.52 9.72
N GLY A 379 2.66 0.10 8.61
CA GLY A 379 4.00 0.69 8.46
C GLY A 379 5.11 -0.29 8.05
N GLY A 380 4.74 -1.49 7.61
CA GLY A 380 5.68 -2.43 6.98
C GLY A 380 6.43 -1.76 5.83
N SER A 381 7.75 -1.91 5.82
CA SER A 381 8.66 -1.13 4.96
C SER A 381 9.54 -2.04 4.08
N ILE A 382 9.65 -1.75 2.78
CA ILE A 382 10.55 -2.46 1.85
C ILE A 382 11.35 -1.40 1.09
N LEU A 383 12.66 -1.35 1.30
CA LEU A 383 13.55 -0.32 0.77
C LEU A 383 14.79 -0.92 0.09
N THR A 384 15.06 -0.47 -1.14
CA THR A 384 16.27 -0.77 -1.95
C THR A 384 17.14 0.49 -2.16
N THR A 385 16.99 1.46 -1.27
CA THR A 385 17.47 2.84 -1.43
C THR A 385 18.92 3.00 -0.96
N PRO A 386 19.86 3.51 -1.78
CA PRO A 386 21.14 4.00 -1.30
C PRO A 386 20.99 5.33 -0.57
N LEU A 387 21.73 5.52 0.52
CA LEU A 387 21.66 6.73 1.35
C LEU A 387 22.69 7.81 0.98
N ALA A 388 23.63 7.52 0.07
CA ALA A 388 24.58 8.49 -0.46
C ALA A 388 24.52 8.59 -2.00
N LEU A 389 25.61 8.26 -2.72
CA LEU A 389 25.75 8.63 -4.14
C LEU A 389 25.33 7.54 -5.14
N GLY A 390 25.06 6.31 -4.69
CA GLY A 390 24.67 5.19 -5.55
C GLY A 390 23.26 5.30 -6.13
N THR A 391 22.92 4.35 -7.01
CA THR A 391 21.58 4.21 -7.62
C THR A 391 20.66 3.25 -6.85
N GLY A 392 19.34 3.44 -6.89
CA GLY A 392 18.37 2.51 -6.29
C GLY A 392 18.48 1.10 -6.89
N GLY A 393 18.28 0.07 -6.06
CA GLY A 393 18.12 -1.31 -6.52
C GLY A 393 16.69 -1.58 -6.98
N ASN A 394 16.46 -2.48 -7.95
CA ASN A 394 15.12 -2.71 -8.48
C ASN A 394 14.22 -3.48 -7.49
N LEU A 395 12.92 -3.24 -7.53
CA LEU A 395 11.94 -3.90 -6.67
C LEU A 395 10.82 -4.53 -7.51
N THR A 396 10.67 -5.85 -7.39
CA THR A 396 9.70 -6.64 -8.17
C THR A 396 8.77 -7.43 -7.26
N PHE A 397 7.46 -7.29 -7.46
CA PHE A 397 6.43 -8.19 -6.97
C PHE A 397 5.79 -8.94 -8.14
N ASP A 398 5.69 -10.26 -8.00
CA ASP A 398 4.96 -11.15 -8.91
C ASP A 398 4.04 -12.05 -8.08
N THR A 399 2.75 -11.73 -8.07
CA THR A 399 1.76 -12.33 -7.15
C THR A 399 0.43 -12.63 -7.82
N ASP A 400 -0.47 -13.36 -7.16
CA ASP A 400 -1.89 -13.34 -7.55
C ASP A 400 -2.62 -12.20 -6.82
N VAL A 401 -2.35 -11.99 -5.53
CA VAL A 401 -2.98 -10.92 -4.74
C VAL A 401 -1.95 -10.14 -3.94
N ALA A 402 -1.90 -8.83 -4.13
CA ALA A 402 -1.11 -7.91 -3.31
C ALA A 402 -2.01 -6.89 -2.60
N GLU A 403 -1.88 -6.76 -1.28
CA GLU A 403 -2.53 -5.72 -0.48
C GLU A 403 -1.49 -4.99 0.38
N PHE A 404 -1.31 -3.70 0.12
CA PHE A 404 -0.44 -2.82 0.88
C PHE A 404 -1.31 -1.79 1.61
N ALA A 405 -1.25 -1.75 2.94
CA ALA A 405 -2.23 -1.05 3.77
C ALA A 405 -1.61 -0.28 4.95
N THR A 406 -2.40 0.62 5.53
CA THR A 406 -2.17 1.26 6.83
C THR A 406 -0.77 1.88 6.97
N GLY A 407 -0.48 2.87 6.13
CA GLY A 407 0.75 3.66 6.18
C GLY A 407 2.03 2.90 5.83
N SER A 408 1.94 1.84 5.03
CA SER A 408 3.09 1.03 4.58
C SER A 408 3.91 1.72 3.49
N LEU A 409 5.17 1.30 3.33
CA LEU A 409 6.16 1.99 2.51
C LEU A 409 6.94 1.01 1.60
N ILE A 410 6.80 1.17 0.30
CA ILE A 410 7.39 0.28 -0.72
C ILE A 410 8.20 1.17 -1.68
N VAL A 411 9.53 1.23 -1.52
CA VAL A 411 10.37 2.26 -2.16
C VAL A 411 11.63 1.71 -2.80
N THR A 412 11.83 2.06 -4.07
CA THR A 412 13.14 2.07 -4.74
C THR A 412 13.51 3.51 -5.06
N GLY A 413 14.22 4.16 -4.14
CA GLY A 413 14.64 5.55 -4.28
C GLY A 413 16.15 5.68 -4.34
N SER A 414 16.62 6.91 -4.25
CA SER A 414 17.91 7.25 -3.66
C SER A 414 17.67 8.32 -2.59
N ALA A 415 18.41 8.32 -1.48
CA ALA A 415 18.34 9.43 -0.52
C ALA A 415 19.32 10.57 -0.89
N GLY A 416 20.28 10.31 -1.79
CA GLY A 416 21.23 11.30 -2.30
C GLY A 416 21.09 11.56 -3.80
N ILE A 417 22.22 11.68 -4.51
CA ILE A 417 22.26 12.26 -5.87
C ILE A 417 22.06 11.22 -6.98
N GLY A 418 22.21 9.92 -6.72
CA GLY A 418 22.07 8.88 -7.74
C GLY A 418 20.62 8.64 -8.18
N ASP A 419 20.45 7.98 -9.33
CA ASP A 419 19.13 7.68 -9.89
C ASP A 419 18.41 6.56 -9.12
N SER A 420 17.07 6.57 -9.06
CA SER A 420 16.27 5.45 -8.51
C SER A 420 16.32 4.21 -9.39
N GLY A 421 16.08 3.03 -8.79
CA GLY A 421 15.84 1.79 -9.53
C GLY A 421 14.37 1.64 -9.93
N ASP A 422 14.06 0.76 -10.89
CA ASP A 422 12.70 0.52 -11.38
C ASP A 422 11.87 -0.32 -10.39
N LEU A 423 10.55 -0.08 -10.38
CA LEU A 423 9.57 -0.81 -9.57
C LEU A 423 8.56 -1.51 -10.48
N THR A 424 8.41 -2.83 -10.34
CA THR A 424 7.41 -3.62 -11.07
C THR A 424 6.45 -4.30 -10.10
N LEU A 425 5.15 -4.09 -10.29
CA LEU A 425 4.07 -4.80 -9.61
C LEU A 425 3.27 -5.61 -10.63
N SER A 426 3.25 -6.92 -10.46
CA SER A 426 2.43 -7.89 -11.21
C SER A 426 1.51 -8.60 -10.21
N ALA A 427 0.20 -8.52 -10.42
CA ALA A 427 -0.83 -9.13 -9.59
C ALA A 427 -2.04 -9.56 -10.45
N ASP A 428 -2.96 -10.38 -9.92
CA ASP A 428 -4.34 -10.44 -10.42
C ASP A 428 -5.20 -9.35 -9.75
N ARG A 429 -4.98 -9.09 -8.46
CA ARG A 429 -5.57 -7.98 -7.70
C ARG A 429 -4.52 -7.25 -6.89
N LEU A 430 -4.47 -5.92 -7.03
CA LEU A 430 -3.59 -5.03 -6.28
C LEU A 430 -4.41 -3.95 -5.55
N ARG A 431 -4.25 -3.88 -4.22
CA ARG A 431 -4.92 -2.88 -3.36
C ARG A 431 -3.89 -2.04 -2.61
N ILE A 432 -4.03 -0.72 -2.66
CA ILE A 432 -3.16 0.27 -2.02
C ILE A 432 -4.01 1.14 -1.11
N LEU A 433 -3.92 0.92 0.19
CA LEU A 433 -4.90 1.35 1.16
C LEU A 433 -4.30 2.23 2.26
N GLU A 434 -5.11 3.16 2.77
CA GLU A 434 -4.90 3.86 4.05
C GLU A 434 -3.51 4.52 4.19
N GLY A 435 -3.14 5.37 3.22
CA GLY A 435 -1.93 6.19 3.27
C GLY A 435 -0.65 5.42 2.95
N THR A 436 -0.77 4.34 2.21
CA THR A 436 0.37 3.56 1.70
C THR A 436 1.05 4.29 0.54
N ILE A 437 2.38 4.23 0.52
CA ILE A 437 3.20 4.87 -0.52
C ILE A 437 4.01 3.81 -1.24
N VAL A 438 3.80 3.71 -2.57
CA VAL A 438 4.65 2.94 -3.47
C VAL A 438 5.38 3.93 -4.38
N SER A 439 6.72 3.92 -4.36
CA SER A 439 7.49 4.99 -5.01
C SER A 439 8.82 4.53 -5.63
N SER A 440 9.15 5.12 -6.79
CA SER A 440 10.44 5.01 -7.47
C SER A 440 11.18 6.37 -7.53
N SER A 441 11.15 7.11 -6.41
CA SER A 441 11.54 8.53 -6.35
C SER A 441 12.85 8.80 -5.61
N PRO A 442 13.76 9.64 -6.15
CA PRO A 442 14.90 10.15 -5.42
C PRO A 442 14.45 11.27 -4.48
N LEU A 443 15.01 11.29 -3.26
CA LEU A 443 14.77 12.36 -2.27
C LEU A 443 15.61 13.61 -2.55
N ASN A 444 16.57 13.53 -3.47
CA ASN A 444 17.50 14.60 -3.85
C ASN A 444 17.63 14.65 -5.39
N ALA A 445 18.81 15.03 -5.93
CA ALA A 445 18.99 15.45 -7.32
C ALA A 445 19.01 14.35 -8.41
N GLY A 446 18.80 13.08 -8.06
CA GLY A 446 18.79 11.97 -9.02
C GLY A 446 17.59 11.98 -9.99
N ARG A 447 17.58 11.05 -10.94
CA ARG A 447 16.41 10.75 -11.78
C ARG A 447 15.48 9.74 -11.10
N GLY A 448 14.18 9.89 -11.34
CA GLY A 448 13.17 8.89 -10.99
C GLY A 448 13.29 7.64 -11.85
N GLY A 449 13.02 6.48 -11.24
CA GLY A 449 12.92 5.21 -11.93
C GLY A 449 11.48 4.97 -12.38
N ASN A 450 11.28 3.99 -13.25
CA ASN A 450 9.98 3.72 -13.82
C ASN A 450 9.15 2.84 -12.87
N LEU A 451 7.86 3.12 -12.79
CA LEU A 451 6.88 2.28 -12.09
C LEU A 451 5.98 1.60 -13.11
N THR A 452 6.03 0.28 -13.17
CA THR A 452 5.18 -0.53 -14.05
C THR A 452 4.22 -1.38 -13.21
N VAL A 453 2.92 -1.20 -13.44
CA VAL A 453 1.86 -1.93 -12.73
C VAL A 453 1.03 -2.70 -13.75
N ARG A 454 0.92 -4.01 -13.55
CA ARG A 454 0.09 -4.92 -14.34
C ARG A 454 -0.83 -5.70 -13.40
N THR A 455 -2.14 -5.56 -13.57
CA THR A 455 -3.12 -6.29 -12.78
C THR A 455 -4.41 -6.56 -13.56
N ARG A 456 -5.40 -7.24 -12.98
CA ARG A 456 -6.79 -7.25 -13.49
C ARG A 456 -7.63 -6.22 -12.73
N GLU A 457 -7.42 -6.12 -11.42
CA GLU A 457 -8.09 -5.16 -10.55
C GLU A 457 -7.06 -4.31 -9.79
N LEU A 458 -7.20 -2.98 -9.90
CA LEU A 458 -6.39 -2.00 -9.19
C LEU A 458 -7.27 -1.06 -8.38
N GLU A 459 -7.03 -1.01 -7.08
CA GLU A 459 -7.75 -0.15 -6.15
C GLU A 459 -6.77 0.68 -5.31
N LEU A 460 -6.86 2.00 -5.42
CA LEU A 460 -6.14 2.96 -4.57
C LEU A 460 -7.20 3.69 -3.71
N GLN A 461 -7.23 3.41 -2.41
CA GLN A 461 -8.30 3.88 -1.52
C GLN A 461 -7.75 4.50 -0.22
N GLY A 462 -8.12 5.76 0.01
CA GLY A 462 -8.03 6.41 1.32
C GLY A 462 -6.65 6.98 1.67
N THR A 463 -6.55 8.31 1.66
CA THR A 463 -5.49 9.06 2.35
C THR A 463 -5.98 9.45 3.75
N PRO A 464 -5.31 9.04 4.84
CA PRO A 464 -5.66 9.41 6.21
C PRO A 464 -5.56 10.92 6.45
N ALA A 465 -6.46 11.44 7.28
CA ALA A 465 -6.44 12.84 7.68
C ALA A 465 -5.10 13.21 8.36
N GLY A 466 -4.52 14.34 7.97
CA GLY A 466 -3.22 14.80 8.47
C GLY A 466 -2.00 14.14 7.82
N ALA A 467 -2.18 13.27 6.82
CA ALA A 467 -1.06 12.70 6.07
C ALA A 467 -0.18 13.79 5.42
N ALA A 468 1.13 13.53 5.33
CA ALA A 468 2.09 14.43 4.70
C ALA A 468 2.19 14.22 3.18
N ILE A 469 1.90 13.00 2.71
CA ILE A 469 1.95 12.56 1.31
C ILE A 469 0.67 11.72 1.09
N PRO A 470 0.01 11.81 -0.08
CA PRO A 470 -1.19 11.02 -0.35
C PRO A 470 -0.90 9.53 -0.55
N ASN A 471 -1.92 8.70 -0.38
CA ASN A 471 -1.92 7.28 -0.72
C ASN A 471 -1.70 7.09 -2.23
N GLY A 472 -0.86 6.13 -2.64
CA GLY A 472 -0.77 5.71 -4.04
C GLY A 472 0.64 5.57 -4.61
N PHE A 473 0.79 5.99 -5.87
CA PHE A 473 1.89 5.64 -6.77
C PHE A 473 2.69 6.87 -7.23
N PHE A 474 4.01 6.84 -7.04
CA PHE A 474 4.88 7.99 -7.30
C PHE A 474 6.18 7.64 -8.04
N THR A 475 6.46 8.32 -9.15
CA THR A 475 7.76 8.27 -9.87
C THR A 475 8.44 9.65 -9.90
N SER A 476 8.02 10.50 -8.97
CA SER A 476 8.39 11.91 -8.86
C SER A 476 9.86 12.12 -8.47
N THR A 477 10.35 13.32 -8.74
CA THR A 477 11.66 13.81 -8.30
C THR A 477 11.46 15.03 -7.40
N LEU A 478 12.21 15.09 -6.28
CA LEU A 478 12.24 16.27 -5.41
C LEU A 478 13.37 17.25 -5.76
N GLY A 479 14.29 16.87 -6.66
CA GLY A 479 15.46 17.66 -7.04
C GLY A 479 15.51 18.03 -8.52
N THR A 480 16.73 18.08 -9.08
CA THR A 480 17.00 18.60 -10.43
C THR A 480 17.00 17.54 -11.54
N GLY A 481 17.14 16.25 -11.23
CA GLY A 481 16.99 15.16 -12.19
C GLY A 481 15.53 14.90 -12.57
N ALA A 482 15.29 14.38 -13.78
CA ALA A 482 13.94 14.14 -14.30
C ALA A 482 13.19 13.01 -13.56
N GLY A 483 11.85 13.10 -13.49
CA GLY A 483 10.99 12.03 -12.99
C GLY A 483 10.98 10.80 -13.91
N GLY A 484 10.65 9.64 -13.35
CA GLY A 484 10.52 8.39 -14.10
C GLY A 484 9.13 8.24 -14.71
N ASN A 485 8.96 7.30 -15.65
CA ASN A 485 7.65 7.08 -16.28
C ASN A 485 6.79 6.13 -15.44
N LEU A 486 5.47 6.32 -15.48
CA LEU A 486 4.52 5.48 -14.77
C LEU A 486 3.55 4.83 -15.78
N SER A 487 3.53 3.49 -15.82
CA SER A 487 2.62 2.72 -16.67
C SER A 487 1.71 1.82 -15.84
N VAL A 488 0.40 1.93 -16.07
CA VAL A 488 -0.63 1.06 -15.47
C VAL A 488 -1.35 0.32 -16.60
N THR A 489 -1.43 -1.01 -16.48
CA THR A 489 -2.30 -1.87 -17.29
C THR A 489 -3.22 -2.65 -16.35
N THR A 490 -4.53 -2.50 -16.50
CA THR A 490 -5.52 -3.20 -15.67
C THR A 490 -6.79 -3.54 -16.46
N ASP A 491 -7.70 -4.37 -15.94
CA ASP A 491 -9.07 -4.41 -16.48
C ASP A 491 -9.91 -3.31 -15.82
N ARG A 492 -9.82 -3.16 -14.49
CA ARG A 492 -10.53 -2.14 -13.70
C ARG A 492 -9.55 -1.31 -12.86
N LEU A 493 -9.72 0.01 -12.90
CA LEU A 493 -9.03 0.98 -12.05
C LEU A 493 -10.03 1.74 -11.18
N VAL A 494 -9.81 1.76 -9.87
CA VAL A 494 -10.50 2.64 -8.92
C VAL A 494 -9.46 3.48 -8.18
N VAL A 495 -9.64 4.81 -8.15
CA VAL A 495 -8.79 5.73 -7.38
C VAL A 495 -9.70 6.67 -6.59
N GLU A 496 -9.70 6.53 -5.26
CA GLU A 496 -10.59 7.30 -4.40
C GLU A 496 -10.02 7.68 -3.02
N GLY A 497 -10.76 8.56 -2.33
CA GLY A 497 -10.42 9.01 -0.98
C GLY A 497 -9.14 9.86 -0.90
N GLY A 498 -8.82 10.62 -1.96
CA GLY A 498 -7.62 11.43 -2.05
C GLY A 498 -6.36 10.65 -2.41
N SER A 499 -6.50 9.50 -3.09
CA SER A 499 -5.38 8.69 -3.57
C SER A 499 -4.89 9.16 -4.95
N GLN A 500 -3.61 8.95 -5.27
CA GLN A 500 -2.99 9.52 -6.48
C GLN A 500 -2.12 8.53 -7.27
N ILE A 501 -2.14 8.69 -8.59
CA ILE A 501 -1.18 8.07 -9.51
C ILE A 501 -0.38 9.20 -10.15
N SER A 502 0.92 9.32 -9.86
CA SER A 502 1.68 10.52 -10.16
C SER A 502 3.08 10.25 -10.73
N ALA A 503 3.33 10.78 -11.93
CA ALA A 503 4.65 10.93 -12.54
C ALA A 503 5.18 12.37 -12.45
N SER A 504 4.55 13.18 -11.58
CA SER A 504 4.82 14.61 -11.43
C SER A 504 6.23 14.91 -10.91
N SER A 505 6.83 16.04 -11.28
CA SER A 505 8.06 16.54 -10.63
C SER A 505 7.72 17.57 -9.56
N SER A 506 8.49 17.63 -8.47
CA SER A 506 8.36 18.70 -7.45
C SER A 506 9.53 19.69 -7.47
N GLY A 507 10.71 19.26 -7.92
CA GLY A 507 11.92 20.10 -8.07
C GLY A 507 12.06 20.73 -9.46
N ALA A 508 13.30 20.96 -9.88
CA ALA A 508 13.62 21.58 -11.17
C ALA A 508 13.78 20.60 -12.36
N GLY A 509 13.71 19.29 -12.13
CA GLY A 509 13.68 18.28 -13.19
C GLY A 509 12.32 18.14 -13.88
N THR A 510 12.28 17.70 -15.14
CA THR A 510 11.03 17.46 -15.89
C THR A 510 10.21 16.35 -15.25
N ALA A 511 8.88 16.42 -15.33
CA ALA A 511 8.03 15.29 -14.96
C ALA A 511 8.20 14.12 -15.94
N GLY A 512 7.82 12.92 -15.50
CA GLY A 512 7.79 11.73 -16.35
C GLY A 512 6.44 11.56 -17.04
N ASN A 513 6.39 10.74 -18.09
CA ASN A 513 5.15 10.46 -18.80
C ASN A 513 4.32 9.41 -18.04
N LEU A 514 3.00 9.53 -18.15
CA LEU A 514 2.06 8.65 -17.47
C LEU A 514 1.12 7.98 -18.50
N MET A 515 1.08 6.65 -18.51
CA MET A 515 0.21 5.87 -19.40
C MET A 515 -0.69 4.92 -18.61
N ILE A 516 -2.01 5.08 -18.74
CA ILE A 516 -3.01 4.15 -18.22
C ILE A 516 -3.72 3.45 -19.38
N VAL A 517 -3.74 2.12 -19.33
CA VAL A 517 -4.57 1.26 -20.20
C VAL A 517 -5.49 0.44 -19.31
N ALA A 518 -6.80 0.61 -19.47
CA ALA A 518 -7.83 -0.09 -18.70
C ALA A 518 -9.00 -0.54 -19.58
N ASN A 519 -9.93 -1.34 -19.07
CA ASN A 519 -11.29 -1.41 -19.64
C ASN A 519 -12.19 -0.36 -18.97
N GLU A 520 -12.11 -0.24 -17.64
CA GLU A 520 -12.91 0.70 -16.84
C GLU A 520 -12.04 1.50 -15.87
N ILE A 521 -12.30 2.80 -15.76
CA ILE A 521 -11.66 3.72 -14.80
C ILE A 521 -12.74 4.51 -14.05
N ASP A 522 -12.70 4.50 -12.71
CA ASP A 522 -13.50 5.37 -11.82
C ASP A 522 -12.55 6.16 -10.90
N LEU A 523 -12.50 7.49 -11.08
CA LEU A 523 -11.76 8.43 -10.24
C LEU A 523 -12.76 9.24 -9.41
N ASN A 524 -12.64 9.18 -8.08
CA ASN A 524 -13.70 9.65 -7.18
C ASN A 524 -13.15 10.43 -5.97
N GLY A 525 -13.66 11.64 -5.75
CA GLY A 525 -13.60 12.30 -4.45
C GLY A 525 -12.25 12.90 -4.04
N ILE A 526 -12.13 13.16 -2.74
CA ILE A 526 -10.99 13.81 -2.08
C ILE A 526 -10.65 13.10 -0.75
N ALA A 527 -9.53 13.44 -0.13
CA ALA A 527 -9.18 13.00 1.22
C ALA A 527 -10.15 13.59 2.26
N ALA A 528 -10.35 12.88 3.38
CA ALA A 528 -11.34 13.26 4.40
C ALA A 528 -11.04 14.62 5.10
N ASP A 529 -9.81 15.12 5.02
CA ASP A 529 -9.39 16.43 5.52
C ASP A 529 -9.33 17.52 4.43
N GLY A 530 -9.73 17.20 3.20
CA GLY A 530 -9.68 18.11 2.06
C GLY A 530 -8.28 18.42 1.52
N ARG A 531 -7.22 17.76 2.01
CA ARG A 531 -5.82 18.10 1.68
C ARG A 531 -5.25 17.42 0.43
N PHE A 532 -5.96 16.44 -0.12
CA PHE A 532 -5.56 15.75 -1.35
C PHE A 532 -6.78 15.42 -2.22
N LEU A 533 -6.67 15.68 -3.52
CA LEU A 533 -7.66 15.30 -4.52
C LEU A 533 -7.32 13.89 -5.04
N SER A 534 -8.34 13.07 -5.33
CA SER A 534 -8.12 11.81 -6.04
C SER A 534 -7.73 12.11 -7.49
N GLY A 535 -6.77 11.41 -8.08
CA GLY A 535 -6.47 11.67 -9.48
C GLY A 535 -5.21 11.06 -10.09
N VAL A 536 -4.98 11.46 -11.34
CA VAL A 536 -3.87 11.03 -12.21
C VAL A 536 -3.10 12.26 -12.66
N TYR A 537 -1.79 12.31 -12.39
CA TYR A 537 -0.99 13.53 -12.49
C TYR A 537 0.37 13.33 -13.19
N ALA A 538 0.68 14.17 -14.17
CA ALA A 538 2.02 14.28 -14.80
C ALA A 538 2.56 15.73 -14.72
N SER A 539 2.26 16.38 -13.59
CA SER A 539 2.40 17.82 -13.34
C SER A 539 3.81 18.25 -12.91
N THR A 540 4.12 19.55 -12.85
CA THR A 540 5.37 20.05 -12.22
C THR A 540 5.16 21.11 -11.15
N SER A 541 5.86 20.92 -10.02
CA SER A 541 6.20 21.86 -8.97
C SER A 541 5.08 22.84 -8.61
N LEU A 542 4.18 22.35 -7.76
CA LEU A 542 3.15 23.15 -7.08
C LEU A 542 3.60 23.70 -5.72
N LEU A 543 4.72 23.19 -5.20
CA LEU A 543 5.32 23.62 -3.94
C LEU A 543 6.71 24.19 -4.26
N THR A 544 6.84 25.51 -4.28
CA THR A 544 8.14 26.17 -4.42
C THR A 544 9.00 25.88 -3.20
N VAL A 545 9.99 24.99 -3.34
CA VAL A 545 11.06 24.84 -2.34
C VAL A 545 11.82 26.19 -2.29
N PRO A 546 11.98 26.83 -1.12
CA PRO A 546 12.65 28.13 -1.03
C PRO A 546 14.11 28.07 -1.53
N GLY A 547 14.34 28.54 -2.76
CA GLY A 547 15.63 28.48 -3.45
C GLY A 547 15.56 27.84 -4.83
N GLU A 548 14.58 26.96 -5.08
CA GLU A 548 14.39 26.27 -6.35
C GLU A 548 13.06 26.64 -7.01
N ARG A 549 13.09 27.62 -7.92
CA ARG A 549 11.99 27.84 -8.87
C ARG A 549 12.11 26.81 -9.99
N GLY A 550 11.41 25.69 -9.89
CA GLY A 550 11.42 24.65 -10.92
C GLY A 550 10.90 25.20 -12.25
N THR A 551 11.74 25.22 -13.28
CA THR A 551 11.40 25.71 -14.65
C THR A 551 11.06 24.58 -15.62
N ALA A 552 11.00 23.35 -15.12
CA ALA A 552 10.81 22.14 -15.88
C ALA A 552 9.38 21.99 -16.43
N SER A 553 9.27 21.28 -17.55
CA SER A 553 7.98 20.98 -18.19
C SER A 553 7.30 19.74 -17.59
N GLY A 554 5.97 19.73 -17.67
CA GLY A 554 5.12 18.57 -17.42
C GLY A 554 5.41 17.40 -18.36
N GLY A 555 4.98 16.21 -17.95
CA GLY A 555 5.02 15.01 -18.77
C GLY A 555 3.67 14.82 -19.48
N ASP A 556 3.67 14.04 -20.57
CA ASP A 556 2.45 13.69 -21.27
C ASP A 556 1.66 12.64 -20.49
N LEU A 557 0.33 12.77 -20.50
CA LEU A 557 -0.60 11.87 -19.83
C LEU A 557 -1.51 11.22 -20.87
N THR A 558 -1.42 9.90 -21.02
CA THR A 558 -2.26 9.12 -21.94
C THR A 558 -3.16 8.15 -21.19
N VAL A 559 -4.47 8.19 -21.47
CA VAL A 559 -5.47 7.26 -20.95
C VAL A 559 -6.16 6.55 -22.10
N THR A 560 -6.12 5.23 -22.11
CA THR A 560 -6.91 4.37 -23.02
C THR A 560 -7.88 3.52 -22.22
N ALA A 561 -9.18 3.57 -22.53
CA ALA A 561 -10.20 2.75 -21.86
C ALA A 561 -11.40 2.41 -22.74
N ASN A 562 -12.36 1.63 -22.23
CA ASN A 562 -13.71 1.56 -22.80
C ASN A 562 -14.63 2.57 -22.10
N ARG A 563 -14.53 2.69 -20.77
CA ARG A 563 -15.27 3.66 -19.95
C ARG A 563 -14.35 4.41 -18.98
N LEU A 564 -14.53 5.72 -18.91
CA LEU A 564 -13.86 6.62 -17.96
C LEU A 564 -14.91 7.45 -17.20
N VAL A 565 -14.85 7.42 -15.87
CA VAL A 565 -15.64 8.27 -14.97
C VAL A 565 -14.69 9.07 -14.09
N VAL A 566 -14.90 10.40 -14.02
CA VAL A 566 -14.14 11.33 -13.18
C VAL A 566 -15.14 12.19 -12.41
N ARG A 567 -15.20 12.05 -11.09
CA ARG A 567 -16.30 12.61 -10.29
C ARG A 567 -15.93 13.09 -8.89
N ASP A 568 -16.83 13.87 -8.33
CA ASP A 568 -16.82 14.31 -6.93
C ASP A 568 -15.54 15.09 -6.55
N GLY A 569 -14.93 15.80 -7.51
CA GLY A 569 -13.70 16.60 -7.35
C GLY A 569 -12.40 15.89 -7.76
N ALA A 570 -12.47 14.67 -8.31
CA ALA A 570 -11.30 13.97 -8.84
C ALA A 570 -10.76 14.62 -10.14
N GLN A 571 -9.47 14.45 -10.43
CA GLN A 571 -8.81 15.13 -11.56
C GLN A 571 -7.88 14.24 -12.39
N ILE A 572 -7.78 14.54 -13.69
CA ILE A 572 -6.71 14.08 -14.60
C ILE A 572 -5.98 15.33 -15.09
N SER A 573 -4.67 15.47 -14.79
CA SER A 573 -3.96 16.74 -15.01
C SER A 573 -2.47 16.63 -15.34
N THR A 574 -1.98 17.53 -16.22
CA THR A 574 -0.56 17.67 -16.62
C THR A 574 0.05 19.02 -16.21
N ALA A 575 -0.58 19.70 -15.26
CA ALA A 575 -0.39 21.13 -15.03
C ALA A 575 0.96 21.57 -14.43
N THR A 576 1.35 22.84 -14.61
CA THR A 576 2.59 23.40 -14.03
C THR A 576 2.34 24.59 -13.09
N GLY A 577 3.03 24.59 -11.94
CA GLY A 577 2.95 25.69 -10.96
C GLY A 577 3.84 26.91 -11.28
N ASN A 578 4.83 26.75 -12.16
CA ASN A 578 5.91 27.72 -12.42
C ASN A 578 6.02 28.04 -13.94
N ALA A 579 7.18 28.54 -14.39
CA ALA A 579 7.44 28.96 -15.77
C ALA A 579 7.62 27.84 -16.82
N GLY A 580 7.59 26.55 -16.45
CA GLY A 580 7.65 25.45 -17.40
C GLY A 580 6.31 25.15 -18.08
N SER A 581 6.31 24.62 -19.30
CA SER A 581 5.08 24.26 -20.02
C SER A 581 4.46 22.96 -19.51
N ALA A 582 3.13 22.84 -19.52
CA ALA A 582 2.45 21.59 -19.23
C ALA A 582 2.60 20.59 -20.39
N GLY A 583 2.51 19.29 -20.08
CA GLY A 583 2.44 18.23 -21.08
C GLY A 583 1.02 18.07 -21.63
N ASP A 584 0.87 17.27 -22.68
CA ASP A 584 -0.43 17.05 -23.32
C ASP A 584 -1.24 15.95 -22.60
N VAL A 585 -2.56 16.10 -22.57
CA VAL A 585 -3.50 15.07 -22.12
C VAL A 585 -4.13 14.40 -23.32
N ARG A 586 -4.03 13.07 -23.41
CA ARG A 586 -4.58 12.25 -24.51
C ARG A 586 -5.53 11.19 -23.96
N ILE A 587 -6.83 11.37 -24.19
CA ILE A 587 -7.90 10.49 -23.74
C ILE A 587 -8.48 9.75 -24.95
N HIS A 588 -8.35 8.43 -24.99
CA HIS A 588 -8.90 7.58 -26.04
C HIS A 588 -9.80 6.50 -25.42
N VAL A 589 -11.11 6.78 -25.37
CA VAL A 589 -12.06 5.97 -24.62
C VAL A 589 -13.15 5.44 -25.55
N ALA A 590 -13.30 4.12 -25.69
CA ALA A 590 -14.11 3.57 -26.79
C ALA A 590 -15.62 3.86 -26.70
N GLU A 591 -16.20 3.87 -25.49
CA GLU A 591 -17.65 3.95 -25.28
C GLU A 591 -18.08 5.29 -24.68
N SER A 592 -17.61 5.64 -23.48
CA SER A 592 -18.08 6.83 -22.77
C SER A 592 -17.06 7.45 -21.82
N VAL A 593 -16.95 8.78 -21.89
CA VAL A 593 -16.29 9.62 -20.87
C VAL A 593 -17.36 10.40 -20.12
N THR A 594 -17.38 10.30 -18.79
CA THR A 594 -18.25 11.09 -17.91
C THR A 594 -17.41 11.87 -16.91
N VAL A 595 -17.60 13.19 -16.87
CA VAL A 595 -16.93 14.10 -15.92
C VAL A 595 -18.02 14.85 -15.15
N SER A 596 -18.16 14.62 -13.85
CA SER A 596 -19.37 15.00 -13.10
C SER A 596 -19.12 15.52 -11.69
N GLY A 597 -19.75 16.64 -11.33
CA GLY A 597 -19.79 17.11 -9.94
C GLY A 597 -18.53 17.83 -9.48
N LEU A 598 -18.54 18.20 -8.20
CA LEU A 598 -17.55 19.03 -7.53
C LEU A 598 -17.32 18.58 -6.08
N ALA A 599 -16.12 18.83 -5.58
CA ALA A 599 -15.76 18.70 -4.17
C ALA A 599 -15.98 20.02 -3.42
N THR A 600 -16.34 19.93 -2.15
CA THR A 600 -16.47 21.06 -1.22
C THR A 600 -15.67 20.79 0.06
N GLY A 601 -15.14 21.84 0.69
CA GLY A 601 -14.35 21.70 1.93
C GLY A 601 -12.90 21.30 1.68
N VAL A 602 -12.39 21.62 0.48
CA VAL A 602 -10.97 21.49 0.12
C VAL A 602 -10.12 22.45 0.96
N ASP A 603 -8.93 22.03 1.37
CA ASP A 603 -8.01 22.86 2.16
C ASP A 603 -7.50 24.06 1.33
N ARG A 604 -7.40 25.26 1.92
CA ARG A 604 -6.96 26.47 1.22
C ARG A 604 -5.53 26.41 0.67
N MET A 605 -4.66 25.54 1.21
CA MET A 605 -3.38 25.25 0.59
C MET A 605 -3.58 24.45 -0.70
N VAL A 606 -4.52 23.50 -0.76
CA VAL A 606 -4.93 22.82 -2.00
C VAL A 606 -5.58 23.80 -2.97
N GLU A 607 -6.38 24.77 -2.51
CA GLU A 607 -6.85 25.87 -3.37
C GLU A 607 -5.68 26.66 -3.98
N SER A 608 -4.59 26.86 -3.24
CA SER A 608 -3.42 27.55 -3.81
C SER A 608 -2.72 26.75 -4.93
N VAL A 609 -3.01 25.44 -5.08
CA VAL A 609 -2.32 24.53 -6.02
C VAL A 609 -3.19 23.73 -7.01
N SER A 610 -4.47 23.46 -6.77
CA SER A 610 -5.37 22.88 -7.80
C SER A 610 -5.73 23.93 -8.86
N PHE A 611 -6.08 23.53 -10.08
CA PHE A 611 -6.24 24.43 -11.23
C PHE A 611 -7.72 24.64 -11.69
N GLY A 612 -8.68 24.18 -10.88
CA GLY A 612 -10.11 24.21 -11.20
C GLY A 612 -10.97 25.28 -10.50
N ILE A 613 -10.43 25.98 -9.50
CA ILE A 613 -11.22 26.46 -8.34
C ILE A 613 -12.26 27.56 -8.63
N ILE A 614 -13.48 27.32 -8.16
CA ILE A 614 -14.62 28.26 -8.20
C ILE A 614 -14.84 28.84 -6.79
N GLY A 615 -13.78 29.45 -6.24
CA GLY A 615 -13.80 30.09 -4.91
C GLY A 615 -13.78 29.13 -3.70
N ASP A 616 -14.18 29.69 -2.55
CA ASP A 616 -14.02 29.22 -1.17
C ASP A 616 -14.30 27.70 -0.98
N GLY A 617 -13.25 26.88 -0.99
CA GLY A 617 -13.29 25.44 -0.74
C GLY A 617 -13.87 24.55 -1.85
N ILE A 618 -14.08 25.06 -3.08
CA ILE A 618 -14.77 24.32 -4.17
C ILE A 618 -13.84 23.97 -5.33
N VAL A 619 -13.74 22.67 -5.66
CA VAL A 619 -12.95 22.15 -6.78
C VAL A 619 -13.84 21.28 -7.70
N PRO A 620 -13.96 21.59 -9.00
CA PRO A 620 -14.70 20.75 -9.95
C PRO A 620 -13.93 19.47 -10.28
N SER A 621 -14.66 18.41 -10.65
CA SER A 621 -14.07 17.26 -11.32
C SER A 621 -13.54 17.69 -12.69
N ALA A 622 -12.33 17.27 -13.05
CA ALA A 622 -11.63 17.85 -14.20
C ALA A 622 -10.81 16.86 -15.05
N ILE A 623 -10.80 17.10 -16.36
CA ILE A 623 -9.75 16.61 -17.28
C ILE A 623 -9.09 17.85 -17.89
N GLU A 624 -7.83 18.11 -17.54
CA GLU A 624 -7.26 19.44 -17.72
C GLU A 624 -5.74 19.52 -17.98
N ALA A 625 -5.31 20.50 -18.78
CA ALA A 625 -3.90 20.86 -18.97
C ALA A 625 -3.70 22.37 -18.73
N ASN A 626 -2.93 22.74 -17.70
CA ASN A 626 -2.98 24.10 -17.13
C ASN A 626 -1.61 24.66 -16.74
N THR A 627 -1.47 25.99 -16.71
CA THR A 627 -0.26 26.66 -16.18
C THR A 627 -0.57 27.86 -15.28
N ARG A 628 0.24 28.01 -14.23
CA ARG A 628 0.13 29.10 -13.25
C ARG A 628 0.91 30.35 -13.60
N GLU A 629 2.15 30.27 -14.10
CA GLU A 629 2.98 31.47 -14.37
C GLU A 629 3.06 31.85 -15.86
N SER A 630 4.19 31.57 -16.52
CA SER A 630 4.54 32.02 -17.88
C SER A 630 4.76 30.88 -18.87
N GLY A 631 4.77 29.63 -18.40
CA GLY A 631 4.78 28.45 -19.26
C GLY A 631 3.46 28.29 -20.02
N ALA A 632 3.48 27.63 -21.18
CA ALA A 632 2.27 27.36 -21.96
C ALA A 632 1.55 26.12 -21.42
N ALA A 633 0.21 26.14 -21.42
CA ALA A 633 -0.57 24.93 -21.20
C ALA A 633 -0.41 23.97 -22.39
N GLY A 634 -0.42 22.67 -22.09
CA GLY A 634 -0.48 21.61 -23.10
C GLY A 634 -1.88 21.54 -23.72
N ASP A 635 -2.00 20.74 -24.77
CA ASP A 635 -3.26 20.47 -25.44
C ASP A 635 -4.02 19.32 -24.74
N VAL A 636 -5.36 19.32 -24.86
CA VAL A 636 -6.22 18.20 -24.44
C VAL A 636 -6.86 17.59 -25.68
N TYR A 637 -6.54 16.34 -25.97
CA TYR A 637 -7.09 15.54 -27.06
C TYR A 637 -8.03 14.48 -26.50
N LEU A 638 -9.33 14.55 -26.81
CA LEU A 638 -10.35 13.62 -26.30
C LEU A 638 -11.10 12.94 -27.45
N GLN A 639 -10.98 11.61 -27.54
CA GLN A 639 -11.74 10.79 -28.47
C GLN A 639 -12.67 9.81 -27.73
N THR A 640 -13.96 9.82 -28.07
CA THR A 640 -14.97 8.91 -27.49
C THR A 640 -16.17 8.65 -28.40
N ALA A 641 -17.02 7.66 -28.10
CA ALA A 641 -18.35 7.60 -28.69
C ALA A 641 -19.33 8.57 -28.01
N GLN A 642 -19.25 8.73 -26.68
CA GLN A 642 -20.04 9.69 -25.92
C GLN A 642 -19.18 10.47 -24.90
N LEU A 643 -19.34 11.79 -24.86
CA LEU A 643 -18.79 12.66 -23.81
C LEU A 643 -19.95 13.30 -23.04
N THR A 644 -19.95 13.13 -21.72
CA THR A 644 -20.88 13.80 -20.80
C THR A 644 -20.07 14.63 -19.80
N VAL A 645 -20.38 15.93 -19.69
CA VAL A 645 -19.81 16.81 -18.66
C VAL A 645 -20.95 17.50 -17.93
N ASN A 646 -21.06 17.31 -16.61
CA ASN A 646 -22.20 17.84 -15.86
C ASN A 646 -21.92 18.22 -14.41
N ASP A 647 -22.93 18.81 -13.76
CA ASP A 647 -22.94 19.15 -12.33
C ASP A 647 -21.77 20.07 -11.93
N GLY A 648 -21.47 21.06 -12.77
CA GLY A 648 -20.39 22.04 -12.58
C GLY A 648 -18.97 21.53 -12.90
N ALA A 649 -18.82 20.31 -13.43
CA ALA A 649 -17.54 19.75 -13.84
C ALA A 649 -17.01 20.33 -15.17
N GLU A 650 -15.74 20.05 -15.47
CA GLU A 650 -15.02 20.71 -16.56
C GLU A 650 -14.08 19.79 -17.35
N VAL A 651 -13.99 20.03 -18.67
CA VAL A 651 -12.89 19.55 -19.51
C VAL A 651 -12.27 20.76 -20.20
N GLY A 652 -10.96 20.97 -20.06
CA GLY A 652 -10.38 22.20 -20.60
C GLY A 652 -8.87 22.41 -20.48
N VAL A 653 -8.44 23.55 -21.01
CA VAL A 653 -7.04 24.01 -21.00
C VAL A 653 -6.99 25.45 -20.48
N ARG A 654 -6.08 25.76 -19.54
CA ARG A 654 -6.12 27.06 -18.84
C ARG A 654 -4.74 27.70 -18.66
N GLY A 655 -4.63 28.97 -19.05
CA GLY A 655 -3.50 29.85 -18.73
C GLY A 655 -3.92 30.95 -17.74
N THR A 656 -3.53 30.85 -16.47
CA THR A 656 -4.03 31.76 -15.41
C THR A 656 -3.22 33.04 -15.24
N ASN A 657 -2.02 33.15 -15.82
CA ASN A 657 -1.25 34.40 -15.88
C ASN A 657 -0.77 34.67 -17.32
N ALA A 658 0.54 34.82 -17.54
CA ALA A 658 1.12 35.18 -18.84
C ALA A 658 1.24 33.97 -19.80
N GLY A 659 1.13 32.74 -19.27
CA GLY A 659 1.10 31.51 -20.04
C GLY A 659 -0.08 31.46 -21.01
N ALA A 660 0.19 31.09 -22.27
CA ALA A 660 -0.84 30.79 -23.25
C ALA A 660 -1.63 29.54 -22.84
N ALA A 661 -2.95 29.52 -23.11
CA ALA A 661 -3.69 28.26 -23.08
C ALA A 661 -3.35 27.42 -24.32
N GLY A 662 -3.42 26.09 -24.18
CA GLY A 662 -3.35 25.15 -25.29
C GLY A 662 -4.65 25.10 -26.07
N ASN A 663 -4.86 24.00 -26.80
CA ASN A 663 -6.08 23.72 -27.55
C ASN A 663 -6.84 22.54 -26.90
N LEU A 664 -8.17 22.60 -27.01
CA LEU A 664 -9.07 21.52 -26.62
C LEU A 664 -9.68 20.91 -27.89
N ASP A 665 -9.19 19.73 -28.27
CA ASP A 665 -9.60 18.99 -29.46
C ASP A 665 -10.46 17.78 -29.05
N ILE A 666 -11.77 17.85 -29.31
CA ILE A 666 -12.73 16.80 -28.94
C ILE A 666 -13.35 16.18 -30.20
N LYS A 667 -13.25 14.85 -30.29
CA LYS A 667 -13.90 14.03 -31.31
C LYS A 667 -14.81 13.00 -30.65
N ALA A 668 -16.12 13.27 -30.68
CA ALA A 668 -17.13 12.41 -30.08
C ALA A 668 -18.11 11.85 -31.12
N GLY A 669 -18.90 10.84 -30.77
CA GLY A 669 -20.19 10.60 -31.44
C GLY A 669 -21.22 11.63 -30.97
N GLU A 670 -21.33 11.81 -29.65
CA GLU A 670 -22.22 12.77 -29.00
C GLU A 670 -21.52 13.52 -27.87
N ILE A 671 -21.83 14.82 -27.71
CA ILE A 671 -21.36 15.65 -26.59
C ILE A 671 -22.59 16.18 -25.84
N PHE A 672 -22.68 15.87 -24.55
CA PHE A 672 -23.72 16.36 -23.64
C PHE A 672 -23.10 17.20 -22.53
N LEU A 673 -23.47 18.47 -22.47
CA LEU A 673 -23.18 19.36 -21.34
C LEU A 673 -24.50 19.66 -20.62
N ASP A 674 -24.56 19.38 -19.31
CA ASP A 674 -25.75 19.64 -18.49
C ASP A 674 -25.37 20.24 -17.12
N ASN A 675 -26.32 20.90 -16.46
CA ASN A 675 -26.20 21.46 -15.11
C ASN A 675 -24.85 22.15 -14.83
N ALA A 676 -24.59 23.25 -15.55
CA ALA A 676 -23.36 24.03 -15.52
C ALA A 676 -22.05 23.32 -15.95
N GLY A 677 -22.14 22.16 -16.63
CA GLY A 677 -21.00 21.50 -17.26
C GLY A 677 -20.28 22.39 -18.29
N SER A 678 -18.95 22.32 -18.34
CA SER A 678 -18.12 23.29 -19.07
C SER A 678 -17.05 22.64 -19.95
N LEU A 679 -16.92 23.14 -21.19
CA LEU A 679 -15.74 22.98 -22.04
C LEU A 679 -15.00 24.31 -22.13
N SER A 680 -13.72 24.37 -21.74
CA SER A 680 -13.00 25.65 -21.60
C SER A 680 -11.61 25.65 -22.24
N ALA A 681 -11.25 26.76 -22.89
CA ALA A 681 -9.87 27.10 -23.26
C ALA A 681 -9.51 28.55 -22.87
N SER A 682 -10.07 29.00 -21.74
CA SER A 682 -10.06 30.40 -21.31
C SER A 682 -8.73 30.87 -20.71
N THR A 683 -8.47 32.19 -20.76
CA THR A 683 -7.20 32.79 -20.31
C THR A 683 -7.37 34.11 -19.57
N ILE A 684 -6.42 34.43 -18.68
CA ILE A 684 -6.39 35.72 -17.97
C ILE A 684 -5.45 36.72 -18.66
N ALA A 685 -4.21 36.36 -18.97
CA ALA A 685 -3.24 37.27 -19.61
C ALA A 685 -2.34 36.67 -20.72
N GLY A 686 -2.41 35.36 -20.96
CA GLY A 686 -1.87 34.71 -22.15
C GLY A 686 -2.75 34.88 -23.39
N THR A 687 -2.28 34.40 -24.54
CA THR A 687 -3.11 34.29 -25.75
C THR A 687 -4.20 33.23 -25.56
N GLY A 688 -5.44 33.53 -25.96
CA GLY A 688 -6.57 32.62 -25.81
C GLY A 688 -6.37 31.28 -26.52
N GLY A 689 -6.75 30.20 -25.85
CA GLY A 689 -6.70 28.84 -26.38
C GLY A 689 -7.89 28.56 -27.30
N ASN A 690 -7.76 27.58 -28.20
CA ASN A 690 -8.84 27.24 -29.15
C ASN A 690 -9.61 25.99 -28.69
N ILE A 691 -10.88 25.89 -29.08
CA ILE A 691 -11.69 24.69 -28.92
C ILE A 691 -12.10 24.20 -30.31
N ASN A 692 -11.78 22.95 -30.67
CA ASN A 692 -12.27 22.29 -31.88
C ASN A 692 -13.12 21.09 -31.51
N LEU A 693 -14.40 21.11 -31.89
CA LEU A 693 -15.37 20.03 -31.61
C LEU A 693 -15.81 19.35 -32.90
N GLN A 694 -15.72 18.03 -32.95
CA GLN A 694 -16.29 17.18 -33.98
C GLN A 694 -17.25 16.18 -33.34
N ALA A 695 -18.54 16.25 -33.68
CA ALA A 695 -19.55 15.31 -33.17
C ALA A 695 -20.67 15.05 -34.19
N SER A 696 -21.54 14.07 -33.93
CA SER A 696 -22.82 13.97 -34.65
C SER A 696 -23.89 14.88 -34.02
N THR A 697 -23.89 14.95 -32.68
CA THR A 697 -24.81 15.77 -31.89
C THR A 697 -24.02 16.48 -30.79
N ILE A 698 -24.31 17.76 -30.58
CA ILE A 698 -23.85 18.52 -29.41
C ILE A 698 -25.09 19.11 -28.73
N GLN A 699 -25.26 18.83 -27.44
CA GLN A 699 -26.36 19.32 -26.63
C GLN A 699 -25.83 20.03 -25.39
N LEU A 700 -26.32 21.25 -25.14
CA LEU A 700 -26.05 22.02 -23.94
C LEU A 700 -27.37 22.34 -23.20
N ARG A 701 -27.40 22.11 -21.89
CA ARG A 701 -28.56 22.36 -21.03
C ARG A 701 -28.17 23.00 -19.69
N ASN A 702 -29.16 23.60 -19.03
CA ASN A 702 -29.10 24.10 -17.66
C ASN A 702 -27.80 24.86 -17.31
N GLY A 703 -27.52 25.97 -18.00
CA GLY A 703 -26.38 26.83 -17.70
C GLY A 703 -25.01 26.34 -18.18
N SER A 704 -24.97 25.35 -19.09
CA SER A 704 -23.71 24.76 -19.58
C SER A 704 -22.96 25.66 -20.57
N ARG A 705 -21.64 25.53 -20.68
CA ARG A 705 -20.80 26.47 -21.43
C ARG A 705 -19.75 25.82 -22.33
N ILE A 706 -19.48 26.45 -23.47
CA ILE A 706 -18.29 26.22 -24.31
C ILE A 706 -17.59 27.57 -24.46
N MET A 707 -16.41 27.75 -23.86
CA MET A 707 -15.82 29.09 -23.69
C MET A 707 -14.31 29.19 -23.97
N THR A 708 -13.92 30.16 -24.79
CA THR A 708 -12.52 30.56 -25.09
C THR A 708 -12.22 31.99 -24.60
N ASP A 709 -12.99 32.45 -23.60
CA ASP A 709 -12.97 33.82 -23.12
C ASP A 709 -11.59 34.25 -22.60
N ALA A 710 -11.20 35.48 -22.90
CA ALA A 710 -9.93 36.09 -22.46
C ALA A 710 -10.18 37.36 -21.64
N ASN A 711 -9.36 37.62 -20.63
CA ASN A 711 -9.42 38.89 -19.90
C ASN A 711 -8.57 39.97 -20.60
N THR A 712 -7.25 39.99 -20.41
CA THR A 712 -6.39 41.09 -20.88
C THR A 712 -5.85 40.93 -22.32
N ARG A 713 -6.33 39.92 -23.06
CA ARG A 713 -5.86 39.53 -24.40
C ARG A 713 -7.03 39.22 -25.32
N ASP A 714 -6.71 38.95 -26.59
CA ASP A 714 -7.68 38.51 -27.59
C ASP A 714 -8.26 37.14 -27.21
N GLY A 715 -9.58 36.98 -27.36
CA GLY A 715 -10.31 35.73 -27.13
C GLY A 715 -9.89 34.64 -28.11
N GLY A 716 -9.89 33.39 -27.64
CA GLY A 716 -9.53 32.24 -28.47
C GLY A 716 -10.65 31.85 -29.44
N ASN A 717 -10.38 30.92 -30.37
CA ASN A 717 -11.35 30.55 -31.40
C ASN A 717 -12.09 29.25 -31.06
N ILE A 718 -13.39 29.20 -31.38
CA ILE A 718 -14.23 28.01 -31.28
C ILE A 718 -14.58 27.55 -32.70
N ALA A 719 -14.27 26.31 -33.02
CA ALA A 719 -14.71 25.64 -34.25
C ALA A 719 -15.57 24.43 -33.89
N ILE A 720 -16.80 24.38 -34.43
CA ILE A 720 -17.74 23.27 -34.23
C ILE A 720 -18.12 22.69 -35.59
N ASP A 721 -17.95 21.38 -35.74
CA ASP A 721 -18.47 20.58 -36.84
C ASP A 721 -19.43 19.52 -36.27
N THR A 722 -20.72 19.64 -36.62
CA THR A 722 -21.77 18.74 -36.11
C THR A 722 -22.89 18.52 -37.13
N ASN A 723 -23.71 17.47 -36.98
CA ASN A 723 -24.99 17.45 -37.69
C ASN A 723 -26.01 18.33 -36.96
N THR A 724 -26.06 18.25 -35.63
CA THR A 724 -27.08 18.94 -34.81
C THR A 724 -26.43 19.63 -33.63
N LEU A 725 -26.69 20.93 -33.48
CA LEU A 725 -26.38 21.71 -32.28
C LEU A 725 -27.67 22.09 -31.57
N VAL A 726 -27.78 21.75 -30.29
CA VAL A 726 -28.91 22.11 -29.41
C VAL A 726 -28.37 22.83 -28.18
N ALA A 727 -28.85 24.03 -27.88
CA ALA A 727 -28.52 24.71 -26.64
C ALA A 727 -29.76 25.41 -26.08
N PHE A 728 -30.13 25.06 -24.86
CA PHE A 728 -31.28 25.62 -24.15
C PHE A 728 -30.89 26.06 -22.73
N GLU A 729 -31.82 26.72 -22.02
CA GLU A 729 -31.73 26.95 -20.57
C GLU A 729 -30.47 27.73 -20.15
N ASN A 730 -30.19 28.85 -20.83
CA ASN A 730 -29.02 29.71 -20.62
C ASN A 730 -27.68 28.98 -20.81
N SER A 731 -27.62 28.07 -21.78
CA SER A 731 -26.37 27.43 -22.15
C SER A 731 -25.70 28.12 -23.34
N ASP A 732 -24.44 28.53 -23.17
CA ASP A 732 -23.80 29.58 -23.98
C ASP A 732 -22.49 29.12 -24.65
N ILE A 733 -22.19 29.72 -25.79
CA ILE A 733 -20.95 29.51 -26.56
C ILE A 733 -20.24 30.87 -26.68
N THR A 734 -19.07 31.03 -26.06
CA THR A 734 -18.45 32.35 -25.82
C THR A 734 -16.98 32.42 -26.24
N ALA A 735 -16.65 33.43 -27.04
CA ALA A 735 -15.28 33.75 -27.47
C ALA A 735 -14.98 35.24 -27.22
N ASN A 736 -15.29 35.70 -26.02
CA ASN A 736 -15.29 37.10 -25.63
C ASN A 736 -13.93 37.57 -25.11
N ALA A 737 -13.73 38.89 -25.08
CA ALA A 737 -12.53 39.50 -24.51
C ALA A 737 -12.84 40.74 -23.65
N LEU A 738 -12.21 40.89 -22.50
CA LEU A 738 -12.38 42.08 -21.66
C LEU A 738 -11.61 43.28 -22.25
N GLN A 739 -10.29 43.15 -22.41
CA GLN A 739 -9.39 44.23 -22.86
C GLN A 739 -8.66 43.90 -24.18
N GLY A 740 -9.00 42.79 -24.83
CA GLY A 740 -8.57 42.43 -26.18
C GLY A 740 -9.72 42.38 -27.17
N ARG A 741 -9.48 41.77 -28.34
CA ARG A 741 -10.50 41.51 -29.35
C ARG A 741 -11.25 40.22 -29.08
N GLY A 742 -12.54 40.17 -29.41
CA GLY A 742 -13.28 38.90 -29.44
C GLY A 742 -12.67 37.93 -30.45
N GLY A 743 -12.75 36.63 -30.16
CA GLY A 743 -12.24 35.55 -31.01
C GLY A 743 -13.15 35.23 -32.20
N ARG A 744 -12.96 34.07 -32.84
CA ARG A 744 -13.88 33.57 -33.87
C ARG A 744 -14.69 32.38 -33.36
N VAL A 745 -16.00 32.41 -33.53
CA VAL A 745 -16.86 31.23 -33.40
C VAL A 745 -17.31 30.80 -34.80
N THR A 746 -16.96 29.59 -35.22
CA THR A 746 -17.36 29.00 -36.50
C THR A 746 -18.16 27.74 -36.23
N ILE A 747 -19.42 27.69 -36.68
CA ILE A 747 -20.31 26.53 -36.46
C ILE A 747 -20.79 26.02 -37.81
N ASN A 748 -20.30 24.85 -38.20
CA ASN A 748 -20.81 24.08 -39.33
C ASN A 748 -21.82 23.06 -38.77
N ALA A 749 -23.09 23.21 -39.12
CA ALA A 749 -24.18 22.38 -38.59
C ALA A 749 -25.27 22.13 -39.63
N ARG A 750 -25.94 20.96 -39.63
CA ARG A 750 -27.18 20.81 -40.44
C ARG A 750 -28.36 21.53 -39.80
N GLY A 751 -28.36 21.69 -38.48
CA GLY A 751 -29.35 22.48 -37.74
C GLY A 751 -28.80 22.99 -36.41
N ILE A 752 -29.17 24.22 -36.07
CA ILE A 752 -28.85 24.89 -34.81
C ILE A 752 -30.19 25.23 -34.13
N PHE A 753 -30.37 24.83 -32.87
CA PHE A 753 -31.63 24.95 -32.16
C PHE A 753 -31.43 25.55 -30.75
N GLY A 754 -32.37 26.42 -30.34
CA GLY A 754 -32.43 27.02 -29.00
C GLY A 754 -31.46 28.19 -28.75
N THR A 755 -30.31 28.21 -29.41
CA THR A 755 -29.32 29.30 -29.38
C THR A 755 -29.25 30.10 -30.67
N GLN A 756 -28.67 31.29 -30.61
CA GLN A 756 -28.42 32.20 -31.74
C GLN A 756 -27.28 33.17 -31.39
N PHE A 757 -26.71 33.82 -32.41
CA PHE A 757 -25.84 34.97 -32.19
C PHE A 757 -26.59 36.13 -31.51
N ARG A 758 -25.94 36.79 -30.53
CA ARG A 758 -26.33 38.09 -29.95
C ARG A 758 -25.08 38.94 -29.68
N GLU A 759 -25.26 40.26 -29.62
CA GLU A 759 -24.17 41.23 -29.39
C GLU A 759 -23.76 41.37 -27.91
N ALA A 760 -24.45 40.69 -27.00
CA ALA A 760 -24.15 40.57 -25.58
C ALA A 760 -24.85 39.33 -25.01
N LEU A 761 -24.35 38.80 -23.90
CA LEU A 761 -25.01 37.72 -23.16
C LEU A 761 -26.37 38.16 -22.61
N THR A 762 -27.34 37.24 -22.65
CA THR A 762 -28.72 37.42 -22.19
C THR A 762 -29.14 36.24 -21.30
N PRO A 763 -30.32 36.30 -20.63
CA PRO A 763 -30.88 35.15 -19.89
C PRO A 763 -31.36 33.96 -20.77
N LYS A 764 -30.77 33.78 -21.95
CA LYS A 764 -31.11 32.76 -22.95
C LYS A 764 -29.82 32.20 -23.52
N SER A 765 -29.88 30.99 -24.08
CA SER A 765 -28.74 30.43 -24.80
C SER A 765 -28.24 31.35 -25.91
N ASP A 766 -26.94 31.68 -25.83
CA ASP A 766 -26.25 32.68 -26.64
C ASP A 766 -25.03 32.11 -27.38
N ILE A 767 -24.71 32.73 -28.53
CA ILE A 767 -23.41 32.61 -29.19
C ILE A 767 -22.82 34.01 -29.24
N THR A 768 -21.63 34.20 -28.64
CA THR A 768 -20.99 35.52 -28.51
C THR A 768 -19.50 35.47 -28.85
N ALA A 769 -18.99 36.57 -29.40
CA ALA A 769 -17.58 36.82 -29.66
C ALA A 769 -17.29 38.32 -29.53
N THR A 770 -17.53 38.89 -28.36
CA THR A 770 -17.63 40.33 -28.12
C THR A 770 -16.42 40.90 -27.39
N SER A 771 -16.25 42.22 -27.41
CA SER A 771 -15.22 42.92 -26.62
C SER A 771 -15.79 44.09 -25.82
N GLU A 772 -15.38 44.26 -24.56
CA GLU A 772 -15.76 45.46 -23.77
C GLU A 772 -15.11 46.75 -24.28
N LEU A 773 -14.07 46.67 -25.14
CA LEU A 773 -13.56 47.82 -25.89
C LEU A 773 -14.56 48.33 -26.96
N GLY A 774 -15.69 47.64 -27.14
CA GLY A 774 -16.78 47.99 -28.04
C GLY A 774 -16.75 47.25 -29.37
N ALA A 775 -17.82 47.41 -30.16
CA ALA A 775 -18.08 46.61 -31.36
C ALA A 775 -16.95 46.58 -32.41
N ALA A 776 -16.09 47.61 -32.47
CA ALA A 776 -14.92 47.64 -33.36
C ALA A 776 -13.80 46.64 -32.98
N PHE A 777 -13.89 46.06 -31.78
CA PHE A 777 -12.99 45.03 -31.26
C PHE A 777 -13.71 43.69 -31.07
N SER A 778 -15.01 43.60 -31.34
CA SER A 778 -15.71 42.31 -31.39
C SER A 778 -15.12 41.43 -32.50
N GLY A 779 -15.17 40.13 -32.26
CA GLY A 779 -14.75 39.09 -33.16
C GLY A 779 -15.81 38.73 -34.20
N VAL A 780 -15.77 37.48 -34.68
CA VAL A 780 -16.61 37.01 -35.79
C VAL A 780 -17.38 35.77 -35.37
N VAL A 781 -18.69 35.76 -35.61
CA VAL A 781 -19.53 34.57 -35.49
C VAL A 781 -20.01 34.15 -36.88
N GLU A 782 -19.63 32.97 -37.32
CA GLU A 782 -19.93 32.39 -38.63
C GLU A 782 -20.77 31.13 -38.44
N LEU A 783 -22.01 31.13 -38.95
CA LEU A 783 -22.96 30.04 -38.82
C LEU A 783 -23.27 29.45 -40.19
N ASN A 784 -22.67 28.30 -40.48
CA ASN A 784 -22.76 27.61 -41.75
C ASN A 784 -23.77 26.47 -41.67
N THR A 785 -25.05 26.79 -41.91
CA THR A 785 -26.10 25.78 -42.11
C THR A 785 -26.37 25.57 -43.60
N PRO A 786 -26.33 24.34 -44.12
CA PRO A 786 -26.69 24.05 -45.50
C PRO A 786 -28.06 24.61 -45.83
N ASP A 787 -28.14 25.38 -46.90
CA ASP A 787 -29.36 26.04 -47.33
C ASP A 787 -30.39 24.97 -47.71
N VAL A 788 -31.37 24.72 -46.84
CA VAL A 788 -32.53 23.89 -47.17
C VAL A 788 -33.36 24.70 -48.15
N GLN A 789 -32.99 24.61 -49.43
CA GLN A 789 -33.76 25.15 -50.55
C GLN A 789 -35.18 24.59 -50.44
N SER A 790 -36.06 25.40 -49.86
CA SER A 790 -37.46 25.09 -49.65
C SER A 790 -38.23 25.29 -50.96
N ALA A 791 -37.83 24.50 -51.97
CA ALA A 791 -38.55 24.29 -53.22
C ALA A 791 -39.64 23.21 -53.06
N VAL A 792 -39.95 22.79 -51.83
CA VAL A 792 -41.24 22.19 -51.49
C VAL A 792 -42.18 23.34 -51.17
N GLY A 793 -43.10 23.62 -52.10
CA GLY A 793 -43.93 24.82 -52.05
C GLY A 793 -44.77 24.91 -50.78
N VAL A 794 -44.98 26.14 -50.33
CA VAL A 794 -46.03 26.47 -49.36
C VAL A 794 -47.37 26.11 -50.01
N VAL A 795 -47.89 24.91 -49.70
CA VAL A 795 -49.30 24.61 -49.87
C VAL A 795 -50.00 25.34 -48.74
N GLU A 796 -50.55 26.51 -49.06
CA GLU A 796 -51.52 27.19 -48.22
C GLU A 796 -52.71 26.23 -48.02
N LEU A 797 -52.85 25.67 -46.81
CA LEU A 797 -54.00 24.84 -46.49
C LEU A 797 -55.25 25.71 -46.54
N GLU A 798 -56.15 25.43 -47.49
CA GLU A 798 -57.45 26.09 -47.55
C GLU A 798 -58.21 25.90 -46.22
N ALA A 799 -58.39 27.00 -45.50
CA ALA A 799 -59.11 27.04 -44.24
C ALA A 799 -60.63 26.96 -44.47
N GLN A 800 -61.14 25.82 -44.93
CA GLN A 800 -62.55 25.48 -44.74
C GLN A 800 -62.77 24.96 -43.32
N ALA A 801 -63.21 25.86 -42.43
CA ALA A 801 -63.69 25.49 -41.11
C ALA A 801 -64.95 24.62 -41.24
N ILE A 802 -64.85 23.35 -40.85
CA ILE A 802 -66.01 22.46 -40.74
C ILE A 802 -66.68 22.74 -39.39
N ASP A 803 -67.92 23.22 -39.41
CA ASP A 803 -68.72 23.51 -38.21
C ASP A 803 -69.22 22.22 -37.54
N PRO A 804 -68.74 21.88 -36.31
CA PRO A 804 -69.17 20.67 -35.60
C PRO A 804 -70.66 20.65 -35.23
N ALA A 805 -71.34 21.81 -35.23
CA ALA A 805 -72.76 21.89 -34.90
C ALA A 805 -73.67 21.27 -35.98
N THR A 806 -73.17 21.05 -37.21
CA THR A 806 -73.97 20.53 -38.33
C THR A 806 -74.08 19.00 -38.38
N LEU A 807 -73.26 18.26 -37.62
CA LEU A 807 -73.22 16.80 -37.64
C LEU A 807 -74.11 16.10 -36.59
N VAL A 808 -74.90 16.85 -35.80
CA VAL A 808 -75.77 16.28 -34.76
C VAL A 808 -77.21 16.74 -34.91
N THR A 809 -78.00 16.05 -35.74
CA THR A 809 -79.46 16.02 -35.58
C THR A 809 -80.09 14.63 -35.83
N VAL A 810 -80.56 14.04 -34.72
CA VAL A 810 -81.84 13.31 -34.58
C VAL A 810 -81.99 11.93 -35.26
N SER A 811 -81.94 10.86 -34.45
CA SER A 811 -83.15 10.06 -34.12
C SER A 811 -82.89 9.00 -33.04
N CYS A 812 -83.59 9.08 -31.91
CA CYS A 812 -83.61 8.03 -30.88
C CYS A 812 -84.88 7.17 -30.99
N ARG A 813 -84.77 5.84 -30.83
CA ARG A 813 -85.42 5.09 -29.73
C ARG A 813 -85.23 3.56 -29.79
N ASP A 814 -85.09 2.99 -28.59
CA ASP A 814 -85.36 1.61 -28.15
C ASP A 814 -85.19 0.44 -29.14
N TYR A 815 -84.31 -0.52 -28.80
CA TYR A 815 -84.74 -1.64 -27.96
C TYR A 815 -83.57 -2.31 -27.21
N GLN A 816 -83.92 -3.15 -26.23
CA GLN A 816 -83.01 -3.69 -25.22
C GLN A 816 -82.05 -4.78 -25.72
N GLY A 817 -80.92 -4.92 -25.03
CA GLY A 817 -80.23 -6.20 -24.91
C GLY A 817 -78.73 -6.22 -25.27
N SER A 818 -77.88 -5.61 -24.43
CA SER A 818 -76.56 -6.16 -24.06
C SER A 818 -75.93 -5.32 -22.95
N GLU A 819 -75.42 -5.99 -21.92
CA GLU A 819 -74.71 -5.42 -20.78
C GLU A 819 -73.20 -5.63 -20.98
N LEU A 820 -72.38 -4.59 -20.80
CA LEU A 820 -70.93 -4.74 -20.72
C LEU A 820 -70.47 -4.53 -19.27
N ILE A 821 -70.19 -5.63 -18.59
CA ILE A 821 -69.59 -5.63 -17.26
C ILE A 821 -68.09 -5.34 -17.40
N LEU A 822 -67.63 -4.22 -16.82
CA LEU A 822 -66.22 -3.92 -16.61
C LEU A 822 -65.91 -3.90 -15.11
N THR A 823 -65.47 -5.05 -14.62
CA THR A 823 -64.93 -5.24 -13.27
C THR A 823 -63.48 -4.74 -13.22
N GLY A 824 -63.22 -3.61 -12.56
CA GLY A 824 -61.85 -3.18 -12.26
C GLY A 824 -61.75 -1.68 -11.95
N ARG A 825 -61.06 -1.32 -10.88
CA ARG A 825 -60.96 0.08 -10.42
C ARG A 825 -59.74 0.75 -11.05
N GLY A 826 -59.98 1.68 -11.98
CA GLY A 826 -58.94 2.51 -12.60
C GLY A 826 -59.58 3.64 -13.39
N GLY A 827 -59.78 4.79 -12.74
CA GLY A 827 -60.37 5.97 -13.38
C GLY A 827 -59.39 6.66 -14.34
N LEU A 828 -59.92 7.61 -15.13
CA LEU A 828 -59.12 8.48 -16.00
C LEU A 828 -58.18 9.38 -15.17
N PRO A 829 -57.01 9.78 -15.70
CA PRO A 829 -56.08 10.65 -14.98
C PRO A 829 -56.67 12.05 -14.70
N PRO A 830 -56.33 12.69 -13.56
CA PRO A 830 -56.79 14.03 -13.23
C PRO A 830 -56.07 15.14 -14.01
N ASP A 831 -56.72 16.31 -14.06
CA ASP A 831 -56.31 17.51 -14.80
C ASP A 831 -55.09 18.21 -14.15
N PRO A 832 -54.06 18.65 -14.92
CA PRO A 832 -52.87 19.34 -14.39
C PRO A 832 -53.13 20.65 -13.62
N THR A 833 -54.33 21.22 -13.69
CA THR A 833 -54.70 22.47 -13.00
C THR A 833 -55.35 22.25 -11.63
N GLN A 834 -55.60 21.00 -11.22
CA GLN A 834 -56.20 20.68 -9.91
C GLN A 834 -55.13 20.43 -8.83
N PRO A 835 -55.36 20.89 -7.58
CA PRO A 835 -54.42 20.65 -6.48
C PRO A 835 -54.40 19.16 -6.09
N LEU A 836 -53.20 18.60 -6.01
CA LEU A 836 -52.94 17.18 -5.71
C LEU A 836 -53.52 16.74 -4.36
N SER A 837 -54.58 15.93 -4.38
CA SER A 837 -55.08 15.18 -3.20
C SER A 837 -54.40 13.82 -3.11
N SER A 838 -53.86 13.46 -1.94
CA SER A 838 -53.11 12.21 -1.76
C SER A 838 -54.01 11.01 -1.41
N ASP A 839 -54.43 10.25 -2.42
CA ASP A 839 -55.07 8.95 -2.20
C ASP A 839 -54.01 7.84 -1.99
N ARG A 840 -53.66 7.59 -0.72
CA ARG A 840 -52.93 6.38 -0.31
C ARG A 840 -53.93 5.34 0.25
N PRO A 841 -54.10 4.16 -0.37
CA PRO A 841 -54.92 3.11 0.22
C PRO A 841 -54.12 2.32 1.28
N TRP A 842 -54.35 2.64 2.55
CA TRP A 842 -54.14 1.71 3.66
C TRP A 842 -55.52 1.38 4.26
N GLN A 843 -55.87 0.10 4.34
CA GLN A 843 -57.05 -0.38 5.06
C GLN A 843 -56.65 -1.46 6.05
N ASP A 844 -56.59 -1.09 7.34
CA ASP A 844 -56.74 -2.03 8.45
C ASP A 844 -58.24 -2.32 8.63
N LEU A 845 -58.58 -3.57 8.92
CA LEU A 845 -59.96 -4.08 8.98
C LEU A 845 -60.22 -4.85 10.27
N ARG A 846 -60.12 -4.14 11.41
CA ARG A 846 -60.68 -4.61 12.69
C ARG A 846 -61.54 -3.54 13.36
N PHE A 847 -62.56 -4.02 14.07
CA PHE A 847 -63.76 -3.25 14.41
C PHE A 847 -63.64 -2.36 15.65
N LEU A 848 -64.60 -1.43 15.74
CA LEU A 848 -64.95 -0.56 16.86
C LEU A 848 -64.74 -1.16 18.27
N GLU A 849 -64.23 -0.32 19.19
CA GLU A 849 -64.91 -0.09 20.46
C GLU A 849 -64.64 1.34 21.02
N GLU A 850 -65.73 2.03 21.39
CA GLU A 850 -65.91 3.21 22.27
C GLU A 850 -65.03 4.48 22.21
N LEU A 851 -65.68 5.58 21.77
CA LEU A 851 -65.41 6.99 22.10
C LEU A 851 -65.80 7.27 23.57
N PRO A 852 -65.20 8.24 24.33
CA PRO A 852 -65.20 9.69 23.98
C PRO A 852 -63.97 10.52 24.47
N SER A 853 -63.90 11.86 24.39
CA SER A 853 -64.17 12.88 23.33
C SER A 853 -64.05 14.29 23.95
N THR A 854 -63.51 15.33 23.28
CA THR A 854 -63.97 16.76 23.37
C THR A 854 -63.20 17.79 22.50
N ASN A 855 -63.93 18.41 21.57
CA ASN A 855 -64.08 19.87 21.31
C ASN A 855 -62.90 20.83 21.04
N ASN A 856 -62.98 21.48 19.85
CA ASN A 856 -63.04 22.94 19.56
C ASN A 856 -61.93 23.90 20.13
N SER A 857 -61.45 24.93 19.42
CA SER A 857 -61.94 25.65 18.22
C SER A 857 -60.86 26.58 17.61
N SER A 858 -61.09 27.04 16.37
CA SER A 858 -60.38 28.08 15.59
C SER A 858 -60.31 29.48 16.28
N PRO A 859 -59.66 30.56 15.73
CA PRO A 859 -59.02 30.72 14.41
C PRO A 859 -57.66 31.50 14.32
N VAL A 860 -57.14 31.60 13.07
CA VAL A 860 -55.99 32.35 12.48
C VAL A 860 -56.29 33.89 12.43
N PRO A 861 -55.37 34.91 12.31
CA PRO A 861 -54.00 35.02 11.71
C PRO A 861 -52.91 35.67 12.65
N SER A 862 -51.63 35.95 12.32
CA SER A 862 -50.93 36.37 11.07
C SER A 862 -49.39 36.11 11.12
N LEU A 863 -48.66 36.42 10.04
CA LEU A 863 -47.23 36.08 9.79
C LEU A 863 -46.21 36.67 10.78
N SER A 864 -45.24 35.84 11.21
CA SER A 864 -43.81 36.19 11.32
C SER A 864 -42.93 34.93 11.54
N GLU A 865 -41.62 35.10 11.34
CA GLU A 865 -40.53 34.11 11.27
C GLU A 865 -40.55 32.97 12.31
N ALA A 866 -40.18 31.76 11.89
CA ALA A 866 -39.83 30.64 12.77
C ALA A 866 -38.40 30.14 12.46
N LEU A 867 -37.51 30.35 13.43
CA LEU A 867 -36.09 29.99 13.38
C LEU A 867 -35.86 28.47 13.44
N SER A 868 -34.75 28.03 12.86
CA SER A 868 -34.21 26.67 13.01
C SER A 868 -34.01 26.27 14.47
N PRO A 869 -34.22 24.99 14.86
CA PRO A 869 -33.88 24.53 16.20
C PRO A 869 -32.36 24.60 16.40
N THR A 870 -31.93 25.28 17.47
CA THR A 870 -30.52 25.34 17.86
C THR A 870 -29.99 23.95 18.21
N PRO A 871 -28.76 23.58 17.79
CA PRO A 871 -28.13 22.35 18.22
C PRO A 871 -27.96 22.35 19.74
N LYS A 872 -28.26 21.22 20.39
CA LYS A 872 -27.83 21.02 21.78
C LYS A 872 -26.30 20.97 21.80
N PRO A 873 -25.62 21.69 22.72
CA PRO A 873 -24.17 21.59 22.83
C PRO A 873 -23.78 20.16 23.21
N LEU A 874 -22.76 19.63 22.53
CA LEU A 874 -22.10 18.39 22.92
C LEU A 874 -21.45 18.58 24.29
N VAL A 875 -21.70 17.65 25.21
CA VAL A 875 -21.10 17.65 26.54
C VAL A 875 -20.05 16.55 26.57
N GLU A 876 -18.81 16.91 26.90
CA GLU A 876 -17.70 15.96 27.02
C GLU A 876 -17.94 14.98 28.18
N ALA A 877 -17.60 13.71 27.97
CA ALA A 877 -17.70 12.69 29.01
C ALA A 877 -16.56 12.88 30.03
N THR A 878 -16.91 13.14 31.29
CA THR A 878 -15.94 13.29 32.39
C THR A 878 -15.57 11.96 33.06
N GLY A 879 -16.22 10.86 32.68
CA GLY A 879 -15.85 9.52 33.11
C GLY A 879 -16.53 8.42 32.29
N TRP A 880 -16.26 7.18 32.67
CA TRP A 880 -16.93 6.00 32.12
C TRP A 880 -17.20 4.98 33.22
N ARG A 881 -18.25 4.18 33.04
CA ARG A 881 -18.61 3.09 33.95
C ARG A 881 -18.90 1.82 33.16
N ILE A 882 -18.82 0.67 33.80
CA ILE A 882 -19.33 -0.58 33.26
C ILE A 882 -20.74 -0.78 33.84
N ASN A 883 -21.74 -0.94 32.98
CA ASN A 883 -23.12 -1.17 33.39
C ASN A 883 -23.35 -2.64 33.81
N ASP A 884 -24.53 -2.94 34.36
CA ASP A 884 -24.91 -4.28 34.86
C ASP A 884 -24.93 -5.39 33.78
N ARG A 885 -24.66 -5.04 32.50
CA ARG A 885 -24.52 -5.97 31.37
C ARG A 885 -23.08 -6.12 30.88
N GLY A 886 -22.10 -5.55 31.59
CA GLY A 886 -20.68 -5.62 31.23
C GLY A 886 -20.24 -4.65 30.12
N GLN A 887 -21.06 -3.65 29.78
CA GLN A 887 -20.76 -2.70 28.70
C GLN A 887 -20.24 -1.37 29.25
N VAL A 888 -19.24 -0.79 28.59
CA VAL A 888 -18.71 0.55 28.93
C VAL A 888 -19.70 1.63 28.46
N GLU A 889 -20.08 2.51 29.38
CA GLU A 889 -20.96 3.66 29.16
C GLU A 889 -20.21 4.93 29.58
N LEU A 890 -20.14 5.91 28.68
CA LEU A 890 -19.56 7.23 28.95
C LEU A 890 -20.56 8.09 29.73
N ILE A 891 -20.10 8.77 30.77
CA ILE A 891 -20.93 9.62 31.65
C ILE A 891 -20.32 11.02 31.82
N ALA A 892 -21.16 12.02 32.03
CA ALA A 892 -20.77 13.36 32.41
C ALA A 892 -21.35 13.68 33.81
N GLU A 893 -20.50 13.73 34.84
CA GLU A 893 -20.93 14.07 36.19
C GLU A 893 -21.22 15.58 36.32
N VAL A 894 -22.49 15.93 36.53
CA VAL A 894 -22.92 17.30 36.82
C VAL A 894 -23.01 17.50 38.33
N SER A 895 -21.96 18.09 38.92
CA SER A 895 -21.92 18.41 40.36
C SER A 895 -23.01 19.43 40.73
N SER A 896 -24.08 18.95 41.37
CA SER A 896 -25.20 19.80 41.81
C SER A 896 -24.88 20.48 43.16
N PRO A 897 -25.02 21.81 43.28
CA PRO A 897 -24.69 22.52 44.52
C PRO A 897 -25.73 22.29 45.62
N VAL A 898 -25.30 21.73 46.75
CA VAL A 898 -26.15 21.54 47.93
C VAL A 898 -26.42 22.87 48.63
N ARG A 899 -27.67 23.35 48.58
CA ARG A 899 -28.17 24.44 49.43
C ARG A 899 -28.47 23.91 50.84
N SER A 900 -27.75 24.39 51.85
CA SER A 900 -28.11 24.24 53.26
C SER A 900 -29.11 25.32 53.71
N PRO A 901 -30.05 25.02 54.63
CA PRO A 901 -31.03 25.98 55.11
C PRO A 901 -30.47 26.88 56.24
N LEU A 902 -30.91 28.14 56.26
CA LEU A 902 -30.56 29.16 57.25
C LEU A 902 -31.23 28.90 58.62
N PRO A 903 -30.50 28.99 59.74
CA PRO A 903 -31.05 29.39 61.03
C PRO A 903 -31.06 30.92 61.18
N ASN A 904 -31.93 31.45 62.04
CA ASN A 904 -32.12 32.89 62.26
C ASN A 904 -31.69 33.32 63.67
N CYS A 905 -31.48 34.63 63.85
CA CYS A 905 -31.23 35.40 65.09
C CYS A 905 -29.82 35.37 65.72
N GLN A 906 -29.25 36.60 65.82
CA GLN A 906 -28.35 37.14 66.88
C GLN A 906 -27.01 36.40 67.11
N ASP A 907 -25.84 37.05 67.05
CA ASP A 907 -25.50 38.26 67.80
C ASP A 907 -24.36 39.10 67.14
N ARG A 908 -23.85 40.09 67.88
CA ARG A 908 -23.02 41.22 67.43
C ARG A 908 -21.53 40.94 67.13
N SER A 909 -20.99 41.86 66.32
CA SER A 909 -19.75 42.65 66.52
C SER A 909 -18.44 42.31 65.80
N MET A 910 -17.90 43.41 65.23
CA MET A 910 -16.50 43.82 65.04
C MET A 910 -15.58 43.17 63.99
N GLN A 911 -15.14 44.05 63.06
CA GLN A 911 -13.74 44.39 62.72
C GLN A 911 -12.72 43.22 62.66
N ALA A 912 -11.93 43.05 61.60
CA ALA A 912 -11.10 44.09 60.98
C ALA A 912 -10.55 43.68 59.58
N SER A 913 -9.90 44.64 58.92
CA SER A 913 -9.17 44.50 57.65
C SER A 913 -7.85 43.74 57.78
N GLY A 914 -7.37 43.13 56.68
CA GLY A 914 -6.02 42.53 56.64
C GLY A 914 -5.61 41.93 55.30
N ASN A 915 -5.07 42.77 54.41
CA ASN A 915 -4.29 42.51 53.20
C ASN A 915 -3.71 41.10 52.94
N GLY A 916 -3.54 40.78 51.65
CA GLY A 916 -2.18 40.52 51.16
C GLY A 916 -1.99 39.32 50.24
N SER A 917 -1.89 39.61 48.95
CA SER A 917 -1.04 38.91 47.96
C SER A 917 0.36 38.56 48.52
N GLU A 918 1.15 37.63 47.99
CA GLU A 918 1.34 37.19 46.59
C GLU A 918 2.29 35.95 46.53
N LYS A 919 2.55 35.45 45.31
CA LYS A 919 3.70 34.58 44.88
C LYS A 919 3.63 33.04 44.99
N LEU A 920 3.29 32.47 43.83
CA LEU A 920 3.94 31.32 43.16
C LEU A 920 5.46 31.56 42.89
N PRO A 921 6.25 30.61 42.31
CA PRO A 921 5.91 29.25 41.83
C PRO A 921 6.83 28.11 42.32
N GLU A 922 6.38 26.86 42.12
CA GLU A 922 7.03 25.92 41.18
C GLU A 922 5.93 25.21 40.36
#